data_AF-A0A6A4ZC50-F1
#
_entry.id   AF-A0A6A4ZC50-F1
#
_cell.length_a   1.000
_cell.length_b   1.000
_cell.length_c   1.000
_cell.angle_alpha   90.00
_cell.angle_beta   90.00
_cell.angle_gamma   90.00
#
_symmetry.space_group_name_H-M   'P 1'
#
loop_
_entity.id
_entity.type
_entity.pdbx_description
1 polymer ?
#
loop_
_entity_poly.entity_id
_entity_poly.type
_entity_poly.pdbx_seq_one_letter_code
_entity_poly.pdbx_strand_id
1 'polypeptide(L)'
;MFETLSTIDTLLITPTGLTHLVDPHQYPRLKLVATGGEHLPSSLKDLWADHVCLLNCYGPSECAIATHIVRMTKTSDVTIGKPISNASCHILDAAMRHVPLGVVGEIYLGGVGVSPGYINLPELTRDRFLKDPFTNDSGMMYRTGDLGRLLPNGQFEILGRMDSQVKLKGYRIELDEVANAMMHHPDVVSAAVVVKDKSHLVGYFTPATVNVEGLRQTVVDLLPVYMVPAMWVGLDILPHNCNGKVDKLALAGLEATLTMEPMQTELEIELAAIISTVLKINQCEIGRQSSFVALGGDSITAIYLAAALKQRGWRVSVCDILASGRLCDLATEAKSQPPLHLPVVSDVALSTEVIQEITSLWPTYESAFATTPEQSFLVQSTIRTPSNWVLQVPFLEWGAAKMAVAYGQLAATCETLRTTFVSNPIGVYHVVNPATSSSIEYSSATSLSEFLATDKARGFTLAHPSFARFTVVTCGGDSVGVLTIHHALYDGWSISLLRSDLFDTYYGRPVSQRPSFRGLIQHLASHDMAKTVAFWANYLAGAPPTPCLSDLVPPSSCPEPNDLSLATHAALRRLPSVIRGLGVTMSTVVLLSWAMALQHHTNRHDIVFGQVLANRNLDVDGIDQMLGCTVSEVPCRVKFDTEMSIVERLQQLQANRTSIQGHCMINSDDHATWSHVPAMQFDTDLAFHRSHDLAMDDNVKINGGCNDTYPAAVYAIEVAVTPTTSGVAIRAAYDRSR
;
A
#
# COMPACT_ATOMS: atom_id res chain seq x y z
N MET A 1 0.42 12.33 11.47
CA MET A 1 -0.88 12.06 12.13
C MET A 1 -1.11 12.98 13.33
N PHE A 2 -0.22 13.04 14.34
CA PHE A 2 -0.41 13.88 15.53
C PHE A 2 -0.33 15.42 15.28
N GLU A 3 0.51 15.90 14.36
CA GLU A 3 0.55 17.34 14.05
C GLU A 3 -0.75 17.85 13.40
N THR A 4 -1.40 17.06 12.53
CA THR A 4 -2.68 17.41 11.91
C THR A 4 -3.82 17.48 12.93
N LEU A 5 -3.83 16.58 13.93
CA LEU A 5 -4.81 16.58 15.02
C LEU A 5 -4.81 17.90 15.81
N SER A 6 -3.67 18.58 15.90
CA SER A 6 -3.57 19.89 16.56
C SER A 6 -4.26 21.02 15.78
N THR A 7 -4.58 20.82 14.49
CA THR A 7 -5.12 21.82 13.56
C THR A 7 -6.59 21.63 13.18
N ILE A 8 -7.13 20.42 13.34
CA ILE A 8 -8.52 20.11 13.00
C ILE A 8 -9.47 20.47 14.14
N ASP A 9 -10.73 20.73 13.80
CA ASP A 9 -11.80 20.96 14.77
C ASP A 9 -12.76 19.77 14.92
N THR A 10 -12.73 18.82 13.99
CA THR A 10 -13.66 17.69 13.94
C THR A 10 -12.91 16.41 13.61
N LEU A 11 -13.15 15.34 14.37
CA LEU A 11 -12.52 14.03 14.19
C LEU A 11 -13.57 12.92 14.29
N LEU A 12 -13.60 12.02 13.31
CA LEU A 12 -14.31 10.73 13.40
C LEU A 12 -13.27 9.62 13.58
N ILE A 13 -13.38 8.85 14.66
CA ILE A 13 -12.37 7.84 15.03
C ILE A 13 -13.02 6.69 15.81
N THR A 14 -12.43 5.50 15.85
CA THR A 14 -12.92 4.44 16.73
C THR A 14 -12.57 4.75 18.20
N PRO A 15 -13.30 4.22 19.19
CA PRO A 15 -12.90 4.29 20.60
C PRO A 15 -11.46 3.81 20.87
N THR A 16 -11.02 2.74 20.20
CA THR A 16 -9.62 2.29 20.25
C THR A 16 -8.66 3.36 19.73
N GLY A 17 -8.94 3.93 18.55
CA GLY A 17 -8.14 5.02 17.98
C GLY A 17 -8.06 6.24 18.90
N LEU A 18 -9.18 6.62 19.53
CA LEU A 18 -9.24 7.73 20.48
C LEU A 18 -8.41 7.47 21.76
N THR A 19 -8.29 6.21 22.18
CA THR A 19 -7.48 5.83 23.35
C THR A 19 -5.99 6.11 23.12
N HIS A 20 -5.50 6.00 21.87
CA HIS A 20 -4.11 6.31 21.53
C HIS A 20 -3.77 7.81 21.56
N LEU A 21 -4.77 8.69 21.63
CA LEU A 21 -4.55 10.12 21.74
C LEU A 21 -4.26 10.57 23.20
N VAL A 22 -4.51 9.69 24.17
CA VAL A 22 -4.14 9.74 25.61
C VAL A 22 -4.64 10.95 26.41
N ASP A 23 -4.39 12.18 25.95
CA ASP A 23 -4.70 13.44 26.65
C ASP A 23 -5.42 14.45 25.74
N PRO A 24 -6.71 14.77 26.00
CA PRO A 24 -7.47 15.76 25.24
C PRO A 24 -6.86 17.17 25.22
N HIS A 25 -6.10 17.56 26.25
CA HIS A 25 -5.53 18.90 26.36
C HIS A 25 -4.47 19.21 25.28
N GLN A 26 -3.89 18.17 24.68
CA GLN A 26 -2.93 18.31 23.58
C GLN A 26 -3.59 18.77 22.27
N TYR A 27 -4.93 18.81 22.21
CA TYR A 27 -5.71 19.13 21.01
C TYR A 27 -6.68 20.30 21.25
N PRO A 28 -6.19 21.51 21.58
CA PRO A 28 -7.05 22.64 21.99
C PRO A 28 -7.98 23.18 20.89
N ARG A 29 -7.72 22.85 19.61
CA ARG A 29 -8.57 23.23 18.48
C ARG A 29 -9.68 22.22 18.18
N LEU A 30 -9.58 21.01 18.71
CA LEU A 30 -10.57 19.97 18.50
C LEU A 30 -11.85 20.32 19.25
N LYS A 31 -12.96 20.45 18.51
CA LYS A 31 -14.26 20.83 19.04
C LYS A 31 -15.25 19.67 19.05
N LEU A 32 -15.15 18.76 18.09
CA LEU A 32 -16.05 17.63 17.94
C LEU A 32 -15.26 16.35 17.73
N VAL A 33 -15.60 15.31 18.49
CA VAL A 33 -15.08 13.96 18.29
C VAL A 33 -16.28 13.04 18.16
N ALA A 34 -16.43 12.40 17.01
CA ALA A 34 -17.39 11.33 16.81
C ALA A 34 -16.67 9.99 16.97
N THR A 35 -17.22 9.12 17.80
CA THR A 35 -16.77 7.74 17.98
C THR A 35 -17.82 6.77 17.53
N GLY A 36 -17.43 5.70 16.85
CA GLY A 36 -18.37 4.67 16.45
C GLY A 36 -17.69 3.36 16.07
N GLY A 37 -18.50 2.32 15.88
CA GLY A 37 -18.06 1.00 15.49
C GLY A 37 -17.62 0.10 16.66
N GLU A 38 -17.34 0.61 17.85
CA GLU A 38 -17.04 -0.18 19.05
C GLU A 38 -17.84 0.36 20.24
N HIS A 39 -17.93 -0.42 21.32
CA HIS A 39 -18.49 0.09 22.57
C HIS A 39 -17.60 1.21 23.12
N LEU A 40 -18.18 2.38 23.38
CA LEU A 40 -17.48 3.51 23.99
C LEU A 40 -17.29 3.27 25.50
N PRO A 41 -16.06 3.09 26.01
CA PRO A 41 -15.84 2.88 27.44
C PRO A 41 -16.21 4.13 28.25
N SER A 42 -16.85 3.95 29.42
CA SER A 42 -17.19 5.06 30.32
C SER A 42 -15.98 5.91 30.71
N SER A 43 -14.81 5.29 30.92
CA SER A 43 -13.56 6.00 31.23
C SER A 43 -13.12 6.95 30.11
N LEU A 44 -13.27 6.52 28.85
CA LEU A 44 -12.92 7.32 27.69
C LEU A 44 -13.94 8.45 27.46
N LYS A 45 -15.23 8.16 27.69
CA LYS A 45 -16.29 9.17 27.72
C LYS A 45 -16.00 10.25 28.76
N ASP A 46 -15.70 9.86 29.99
CA ASP A 46 -15.45 10.80 31.10
C ASP A 46 -14.19 11.65 30.88
N LEU A 47 -13.20 11.10 30.16
CA LEU A 47 -11.98 11.80 29.78
C LEU A 47 -12.22 12.85 28.70
N TRP A 48 -13.04 12.57 27.69
CA TRP A 48 -13.17 13.45 26.50
C TRP A 48 -14.39 14.36 26.52
N ALA A 49 -15.50 13.96 27.16
CA ALA A 49 -16.80 14.64 27.03
C ALA A 49 -16.84 16.09 27.54
N ASP A 50 -15.95 16.46 28.47
CA ASP A 50 -15.86 17.83 28.99
C ASP A 50 -14.97 18.74 28.10
N HIS A 51 -14.12 18.15 27.25
CA HIS A 51 -13.17 18.87 26.39
C HIS A 51 -13.70 19.12 24.99
N VAL A 52 -14.51 18.20 24.47
CA VAL A 52 -15.06 18.25 23.11
C VAL A 52 -16.54 17.92 23.10
N CYS A 53 -17.24 18.28 22.03
CA CYS A 53 -18.53 17.70 21.69
C CYS A 53 -18.32 16.24 21.28
N LEU A 54 -18.35 15.34 22.27
CA LEU A 54 -18.19 13.90 22.06
C LEU A 54 -19.51 13.31 21.55
N LEU A 55 -19.51 12.74 20.35
CA LEU A 55 -20.65 12.03 19.77
C LEU A 55 -20.38 10.53 19.79
N ASN A 56 -21.30 9.74 20.32
CA ASN A 56 -21.31 8.29 20.17
C ASN A 56 -22.24 7.91 19.02
N CYS A 57 -21.72 7.17 18.05
CA CYS A 57 -22.38 6.82 16.81
C CYS A 57 -22.52 5.30 16.70
N TYR A 58 -23.68 4.85 16.25
CA TYR A 58 -23.92 3.45 15.95
C TYR A 58 -24.62 3.29 14.60
N GLY A 59 -24.17 2.30 13.84
CA GLY A 59 -24.79 1.83 12.61
C GLY A 59 -23.95 0.75 11.96
N PRO A 60 -24.54 -0.34 11.49
CA PRO A 60 -23.86 -1.30 10.63
C PRO A 60 -23.71 -0.74 9.20
N SER A 61 -22.76 -1.27 8.43
CA SER A 61 -22.52 -0.87 7.04
C SER A 61 -23.76 -1.08 6.16
N GLU A 62 -24.54 -2.10 6.46
CA GLU A 62 -25.81 -2.47 5.83
C GLU A 62 -26.92 -1.43 6.02
N CYS A 63 -26.71 -0.44 6.91
CA CYS A 63 -27.63 0.66 7.17
C CYS A 63 -27.01 2.04 6.92
N ALA A 64 -26.04 2.13 6.00
CA ALA A 64 -25.40 3.37 5.55
C ALA A 64 -24.72 4.19 6.67
N ILE A 65 -23.60 3.67 7.18
CA ILE A 65 -22.68 4.32 8.14
C ILE A 65 -23.23 4.44 9.57
N ALA A 66 -24.30 5.20 9.78
CA ALA A 66 -24.84 5.49 11.11
C ALA A 66 -26.36 5.58 11.08
N THR A 67 -27.01 4.89 12.02
CA THR A 67 -28.45 4.99 12.28
C THR A 67 -28.76 5.75 13.56
N HIS A 68 -27.79 5.87 14.46
CA HIS A 68 -27.93 6.55 15.74
C HIS A 68 -26.72 7.44 16.00
N ILE A 69 -26.96 8.64 16.52
CA ILE A 69 -25.94 9.60 16.93
C ILE A 69 -26.41 10.26 18.22
N VAL A 70 -25.59 10.23 19.26
CA VAL A 70 -25.90 10.88 20.54
C VAL A 70 -24.71 11.66 21.06
N ARG A 71 -24.98 12.87 21.57
CA ARG A 71 -23.96 13.63 22.29
C ARG A 71 -23.80 13.05 23.69
N MET A 72 -22.57 12.67 24.01
CA MET A 72 -22.16 12.20 25.31
C MET A 72 -21.78 13.35 26.23
N THR A 73 -22.14 13.21 27.49
CA THR A 73 -21.70 14.06 28.60
C THR A 73 -21.12 13.17 29.69
N LYS A 74 -20.33 13.74 30.60
CA LYS A 74 -19.75 13.01 31.72
C LYS A 74 -20.82 12.35 32.61
N THR A 75 -21.96 13.03 32.79
CA THR A 75 -23.06 12.58 33.64
C THR A 75 -24.06 11.66 32.94
N SER A 76 -24.02 11.56 31.61
CA SER A 76 -24.92 10.65 30.86
C SER A 76 -24.38 9.22 30.83
N ASP A 77 -25.29 8.25 30.93
CA ASP A 77 -24.99 6.85 30.66
C ASP A 77 -24.59 6.63 29.19
N VAL A 78 -23.71 5.66 28.94
CA VAL A 78 -23.28 5.30 27.58
C VAL A 78 -24.43 4.62 26.86
N THR A 79 -25.08 5.37 25.96
CA THR A 79 -26.13 4.88 25.07
C THR A 79 -25.75 5.17 23.63
N ILE A 80 -26.52 4.65 22.68
CA ILE A 80 -26.42 5.06 21.27
C ILE A 80 -27.42 6.18 20.93
N GLY A 81 -28.32 6.51 21.86
CA GLY A 81 -29.33 7.57 21.71
C GLY A 81 -30.55 7.13 20.90
N LYS A 82 -31.11 8.07 20.12
CA LYS A 82 -32.30 7.87 19.29
C LYS A 82 -31.91 7.69 17.82
N PRO A 83 -32.73 7.00 17.01
CA PRO A 83 -32.52 6.92 15.57
C PRO A 83 -32.46 8.32 14.96
N ILE A 84 -31.60 8.50 13.95
CA ILE A 84 -31.54 9.71 13.13
C ILE A 84 -32.79 9.81 12.23
N SER A 85 -32.97 10.96 11.58
CA SER A 85 -34.08 11.17 10.65
C SER A 85 -34.12 10.08 9.58
N ASN A 86 -35.32 9.56 9.31
CA ASN A 86 -35.58 8.49 8.33
C ASN A 86 -34.94 7.12 8.63
N ALA A 87 -34.42 6.91 9.85
CA ALA A 87 -34.06 5.59 10.38
C ALA A 87 -35.08 5.15 11.44
N SER A 88 -35.39 3.86 11.48
CA SER A 88 -36.20 3.24 12.54
C SER A 88 -35.39 2.16 13.26
N CYS A 89 -35.74 1.91 14.53
CA CYS A 89 -35.08 0.91 15.35
C CYS A 89 -36.13 0.14 16.15
N HIS A 90 -36.14 -1.17 16.04
CA HIS A 90 -37.08 -2.08 16.68
C HIS A 90 -36.31 -3.05 17.58
N ILE A 91 -36.75 -3.20 18.82
CA ILE A 91 -36.25 -4.26 19.73
C ILE A 91 -37.27 -5.37 19.73
N LEU A 92 -36.90 -6.53 19.18
CA LEU A 92 -37.80 -7.64 18.92
C LEU A 92 -37.41 -8.90 19.69
N ASP A 93 -38.42 -9.71 20.04
CA ASP A 93 -38.24 -11.08 20.54
C ASP A 93 -38.03 -12.08 19.39
N ALA A 94 -37.78 -13.35 19.74
CA ALA A 94 -37.59 -14.43 18.77
C ALA A 94 -38.81 -14.70 17.87
N ALA A 95 -39.99 -14.18 18.24
CA ALA A 95 -41.22 -14.28 17.46
C ALA A 95 -41.49 -13.00 16.64
N MET A 96 -40.51 -12.11 16.50
CA MET A 96 -40.61 -10.84 15.77
C MET A 96 -41.67 -9.88 16.35
N ARG A 97 -41.86 -9.88 17.67
CA ARG A 97 -42.75 -8.95 18.37
C ARG A 97 -41.95 -7.95 19.19
N HIS A 98 -42.45 -6.73 19.30
CA HIS A 98 -41.84 -5.72 20.16
C HIS A 98 -41.80 -6.18 21.62
N VAL A 99 -40.63 -6.07 22.23
CA VAL A 99 -40.48 -6.28 23.68
C VAL A 99 -40.87 -5.01 24.46
N PRO A 100 -41.33 -5.12 25.72
CA PRO A 100 -41.62 -3.96 26.56
C PRO A 100 -40.39 -3.07 26.81
N LEU A 101 -40.62 -1.81 27.21
CA LEU A 101 -39.55 -0.88 27.58
C LEU A 101 -38.62 -1.47 28.66
N GLY A 102 -37.31 -1.33 28.45
CA GLY A 102 -36.26 -1.85 29.34
C GLY A 102 -35.95 -3.34 29.18
N VAL A 103 -36.76 -4.09 28.43
CA VAL A 103 -36.53 -5.53 28.17
C VAL A 103 -35.53 -5.69 27.03
N VAL A 104 -34.62 -6.66 27.19
CA VAL A 104 -33.60 -6.99 26.20
C VAL A 104 -34.24 -7.78 25.05
N GLY A 105 -33.91 -7.39 23.83
CA GLY A 105 -34.22 -8.13 22.61
C GLY A 105 -33.16 -7.89 21.54
N GLU A 106 -33.40 -8.43 20.34
CA GLU A 106 -32.53 -8.22 19.19
C GLU A 106 -32.88 -6.89 18.49
N ILE A 107 -31.86 -6.16 18.05
CA ILE A 107 -32.00 -4.89 17.34
C ILE A 107 -32.27 -5.14 15.85
N TYR A 108 -33.32 -4.52 15.33
CA TYR A 108 -33.65 -4.47 13.90
C TYR A 108 -33.69 -3.01 13.46
N LEU A 109 -33.07 -2.70 12.32
CA LEU A 109 -32.94 -1.34 11.80
C LEU A 109 -33.70 -1.19 10.49
N GLY A 110 -34.61 -0.24 10.41
CA GLY A 110 -35.37 0.07 9.20
C GLY A 110 -35.09 1.48 8.68
N GLY A 111 -35.77 1.83 7.59
CA GLY A 111 -35.72 3.16 6.98
C GLY A 111 -34.83 3.25 5.74
N VAL A 112 -34.62 4.47 5.25
CA VAL A 112 -34.02 4.74 3.92
C VAL A 112 -32.54 4.35 3.82
N GLY A 113 -31.87 4.18 4.96
CA GLY A 113 -30.46 3.78 5.03
C GLY A 113 -30.23 2.29 4.82
N VAL A 114 -31.28 1.45 4.86
CA VAL A 114 -31.14 0.00 4.67
C VAL A 114 -30.73 -0.30 3.22
N SER A 115 -29.60 -0.98 3.07
CA SER A 115 -29.07 -1.29 1.74
C SER A 115 -29.92 -2.36 1.02
N PRO A 116 -29.80 -2.49 -0.32
CA PRO A 116 -30.52 -3.52 -1.08
C PRO A 116 -30.11 -4.97 -0.73
N GLY A 117 -28.99 -5.17 -0.03
CA GLY A 117 -28.47 -6.49 0.30
C GLY A 117 -26.96 -6.64 0.12
N TYR A 118 -26.50 -7.89 0.15
CA TYR A 118 -25.11 -8.28 -0.08
C TYR A 118 -24.87 -8.67 -1.54
N ILE A 119 -23.80 -8.14 -2.15
CA ILE A 119 -23.41 -8.50 -3.52
C ILE A 119 -22.98 -9.98 -3.55
N ASN A 120 -23.57 -10.75 -4.47
CA ASN A 120 -23.31 -12.19 -4.69
C ASN A 120 -23.65 -13.12 -3.51
N LEU A 121 -24.42 -12.66 -2.53
CA LEU A 121 -24.86 -13.48 -1.39
C LEU A 121 -26.39 -13.38 -1.20
N PRO A 122 -27.18 -13.92 -2.15
CA PRO A 122 -28.64 -13.77 -2.14
C PRO A 122 -29.31 -14.48 -0.96
N GLU A 123 -28.76 -15.60 -0.50
CA GLU A 123 -29.30 -16.33 0.67
C GLU A 123 -29.12 -15.54 1.96
N LEU A 124 -27.91 -15.03 2.21
CA LEU A 124 -27.62 -14.19 3.36
C LEU A 124 -28.39 -12.87 3.32
N THR A 125 -28.57 -12.31 2.12
CA THR A 125 -29.41 -11.12 1.91
C THR A 125 -30.83 -11.40 2.35
N ARG A 126 -31.42 -12.52 1.95
CA ARG A 126 -32.78 -12.90 2.32
C ARG A 126 -32.94 -13.23 3.81
N ASP A 127 -31.89 -13.72 4.47
CA ASP A 127 -31.89 -14.00 5.91
C ASP A 127 -31.81 -12.71 6.75
N ARG A 128 -31.02 -11.72 6.30
CA ARG A 128 -30.73 -10.51 7.08
C ARG A 128 -31.56 -9.29 6.72
N PHE A 129 -31.97 -9.15 5.46
CA PHE A 129 -32.79 -8.05 4.97
C PHE A 129 -34.22 -8.55 4.83
N LEU A 130 -35.02 -8.25 5.84
CA LEU A 130 -36.40 -8.72 5.98
C LEU A 130 -37.37 -7.62 5.57
N LYS A 131 -38.58 -7.99 5.17
CA LYS A 131 -39.68 -7.01 5.02
C LYS A 131 -40.04 -6.47 6.40
N ASP A 132 -40.09 -5.16 6.53
CA ASP A 132 -40.49 -4.51 7.77
C ASP A 132 -42.01 -4.59 7.96
N PRO A 133 -42.53 -5.32 8.96
CA PRO A 133 -43.97 -5.45 9.18
C PRO A 133 -44.56 -4.26 9.97
N PHE A 134 -43.73 -3.34 10.47
CA PHE A 134 -44.15 -2.25 11.35
C PHE A 134 -44.33 -0.92 10.64
N THR A 135 -43.96 -0.84 9.36
CA THR A 135 -44.13 0.33 8.51
C THR A 135 -45.18 0.07 7.44
N ASN A 136 -45.97 1.11 7.11
CA ASN A 136 -47.05 1.00 6.10
C ASN A 136 -46.51 1.03 4.66
N ASP A 137 -45.31 1.59 4.48
CA ASP A 137 -44.56 1.52 3.23
C ASP A 137 -43.86 0.17 3.19
N SER A 138 -43.78 -0.48 2.02
CA SER A 138 -43.17 -1.80 1.83
C SER A 138 -41.63 -1.78 1.99
N GLY A 139 -41.15 -1.23 3.10
CA GLY A 139 -39.75 -1.03 3.44
C GLY A 139 -39.08 -2.32 3.90
N MET A 140 -37.75 -2.30 3.87
CA MET A 140 -36.91 -3.38 4.40
C MET A 140 -36.38 -2.99 5.77
N MET A 141 -36.20 -3.98 6.65
CA MET A 141 -35.44 -3.87 7.88
C MET A 141 -34.27 -4.85 7.87
N TYR A 142 -33.18 -4.46 8.52
CA TYR A 142 -31.96 -5.24 8.65
C TYR A 142 -31.86 -5.84 10.06
N ARG A 143 -31.61 -7.14 10.13
CA ARG A 143 -31.38 -7.92 11.35
C ARG A 143 -29.91 -7.83 11.79
N THR A 144 -29.60 -7.04 12.81
CA THR A 144 -28.21 -6.68 13.16
C THR A 144 -27.42 -7.79 13.87
N GLY A 145 -28.13 -8.68 14.57
CA GLY A 145 -27.53 -9.63 15.51
C GLY A 145 -27.03 -8.99 16.83
N ASP A 146 -27.28 -7.70 17.04
CA ASP A 146 -26.94 -7.00 18.28
C ASP A 146 -28.09 -7.11 19.28
N LEU A 147 -27.76 -7.35 20.55
CA LEU A 147 -28.70 -7.32 21.67
C LEU A 147 -28.76 -5.91 22.25
N GLY A 148 -29.97 -5.44 22.52
CA GLY A 148 -30.18 -4.13 23.11
C GLY A 148 -31.56 -3.96 23.72
N ARG A 149 -31.82 -2.75 24.22
CA ARG A 149 -33.11 -2.39 24.81
C ARG A 149 -33.43 -0.92 24.58
N LEU A 150 -34.72 -0.60 24.56
CA LEU A 150 -35.24 0.77 24.57
C LEU A 150 -35.51 1.19 26.01
N LEU A 151 -34.82 2.22 26.48
CA LEU A 151 -34.95 2.75 27.83
C LEU A 151 -36.21 3.65 27.96
N PRO A 152 -36.75 3.85 29.18
CA PRO A 152 -37.91 4.71 29.41
C PRO A 152 -37.73 6.17 28.97
N ASN A 153 -36.49 6.66 28.91
CA ASN A 153 -36.14 7.99 28.41
C ASN A 153 -36.14 8.08 26.86
N GLY A 154 -36.45 6.97 26.19
CA GLY A 154 -36.48 6.85 24.73
C GLY A 154 -35.11 6.69 24.07
N GLN A 155 -34.04 6.39 24.83
CA GLN A 155 -32.72 6.09 24.29
C GLN A 155 -32.51 4.58 24.14
N PHE A 156 -31.70 4.19 23.16
CA PHE A 156 -31.34 2.81 22.91
C PHE A 156 -29.97 2.49 23.52
N GLU A 157 -29.86 1.30 24.10
CA GLU A 157 -28.63 0.75 24.67
C GLU A 157 -28.27 -0.55 23.96
N ILE A 158 -26.98 -0.74 23.67
CA ILE A 158 -26.43 -1.98 23.12
C ILE A 158 -25.71 -2.73 24.23
N LEU A 159 -26.08 -3.99 24.42
CA LEU A 159 -25.56 -4.86 25.46
C LEU A 159 -24.51 -5.86 24.95
N GLY A 160 -24.38 -5.99 23.63
CA GLY A 160 -23.42 -6.86 22.98
C GLY A 160 -24.00 -7.53 21.75
N ARG A 161 -23.32 -8.57 21.25
CA ARG A 161 -23.82 -9.38 20.15
C ARG A 161 -24.49 -10.65 20.68
N MET A 162 -25.47 -11.13 19.93
CA MET A 162 -26.08 -12.44 20.15
C MET A 162 -25.16 -13.57 19.67
N ASP A 163 -24.28 -13.29 18.71
CA ASP A 163 -23.29 -14.21 18.15
C ASP A 163 -21.89 -14.02 18.78
N SER A 164 -20.92 -14.85 18.35
CA SER A 164 -19.57 -14.91 18.91
C SER A 164 -18.58 -13.91 18.28
N GLN A 165 -19.09 -12.94 17.52
CA GLN A 165 -18.27 -11.99 16.78
C GLN A 165 -17.70 -10.90 17.69
N VAL A 166 -16.40 -10.66 17.60
CA VAL A 166 -15.68 -9.65 18.40
C VAL A 166 -14.91 -8.67 17.52
N LYS A 167 -14.67 -7.45 18.02
CA LYS A 167 -13.75 -6.50 17.39
C LYS A 167 -12.47 -6.43 18.21
N LEU A 168 -11.35 -6.80 17.60
CA LEU A 168 -10.03 -6.86 18.26
C LEU A 168 -8.99 -6.15 17.38
N LYS A 169 -8.30 -5.14 17.92
CA LYS A 169 -7.26 -4.36 17.22
C LYS A 169 -7.72 -3.84 15.84
N GLY A 170 -8.98 -3.40 15.72
CA GLY A 170 -9.57 -2.91 14.48
C GLY A 170 -10.09 -4.00 13.52
N TYR A 171 -9.88 -5.28 13.81
CA TYR A 171 -10.39 -6.41 13.02
C TYR A 171 -11.69 -6.95 13.60
N ARG A 172 -12.63 -7.28 12.72
CA ARG A 172 -13.86 -8.02 13.07
C ARG A 172 -13.56 -9.51 12.95
N ILE A 173 -13.56 -10.22 14.06
CA ILE A 173 -13.16 -11.63 14.16
C ILE A 173 -14.36 -12.46 14.62
N GLU A 174 -14.64 -13.56 13.94
CA GLU A 174 -15.60 -14.57 14.37
C GLU A 174 -14.90 -15.60 15.26
N LEU A 175 -15.18 -15.60 16.56
CA LEU A 175 -14.47 -16.52 17.48
C LEU A 175 -14.76 -18.00 17.17
N ASP A 176 -15.95 -18.30 16.66
CA ASP A 176 -16.30 -19.66 16.25
C ASP A 176 -15.58 -20.11 14.97
N GLU A 177 -15.18 -19.18 14.11
CA GLU A 177 -14.33 -19.49 12.95
C GLU A 177 -12.94 -19.96 13.41
N VAL A 178 -12.38 -19.29 14.42
CA VAL A 178 -11.11 -19.69 15.04
C VAL A 178 -11.24 -21.04 15.76
N ALA A 179 -12.30 -21.22 16.56
CA ALA A 179 -12.56 -22.50 17.23
C ALA A 179 -12.75 -23.65 16.22
N ASN A 180 -13.43 -23.40 15.11
CA ASN A 180 -13.61 -24.39 14.05
C ASN A 180 -12.29 -24.72 13.34
N ALA A 181 -11.42 -23.74 13.09
CA ALA A 181 -10.08 -24.01 12.56
C ALA A 181 -9.26 -24.89 13.53
N MET A 182 -9.35 -24.67 14.84
CA MET A 182 -8.73 -25.53 15.85
C MET A 182 -9.23 -26.97 15.79
N MET A 183 -10.53 -27.16 15.53
CA MET A 183 -11.18 -28.48 15.39
C MET A 183 -10.73 -29.27 14.15
N HIS A 184 -10.02 -28.66 13.19
CA HIS A 184 -9.47 -29.39 12.05
C HIS A 184 -8.20 -30.18 12.41
N HIS A 185 -7.59 -29.94 13.59
CA HIS A 185 -6.47 -30.73 14.05
C HIS A 185 -6.96 -32.13 14.49
N PRO A 186 -6.34 -33.23 14.01
CA PRO A 186 -6.88 -34.59 14.17
C PRO A 186 -7.06 -35.03 15.63
N ASP A 187 -6.23 -34.51 16.52
CA ASP A 187 -6.28 -34.86 17.95
C ASP A 187 -7.20 -33.96 18.79
N VAL A 188 -7.79 -32.90 18.22
CA VAL A 188 -8.67 -31.97 18.96
C VAL A 188 -10.10 -32.49 18.95
N VAL A 189 -10.65 -32.73 20.14
CA VAL A 189 -12.01 -33.25 20.36
C VAL A 189 -13.02 -32.13 20.56
N SER A 190 -12.62 -31.03 21.18
CA SER A 190 -13.46 -29.83 21.31
C SER A 190 -12.57 -28.59 21.48
N ALA A 191 -13.02 -27.45 20.97
CA ALA A 191 -12.30 -26.19 21.05
C ALA A 191 -13.26 -25.01 21.28
N ALA A 192 -12.76 -23.98 21.94
CA ALA A 192 -13.46 -22.71 22.11
C ALA A 192 -12.45 -21.56 22.18
N VAL A 193 -12.82 -20.42 21.62
CA VAL A 193 -11.98 -19.22 21.63
C VAL A 193 -12.70 -18.09 22.35
N VAL A 194 -11.96 -17.37 23.19
CA VAL A 194 -12.44 -16.20 23.94
C VAL A 194 -11.44 -15.06 23.81
N VAL A 195 -11.92 -13.83 24.04
CA VAL A 195 -11.06 -12.66 24.19
C VAL A 195 -10.74 -12.45 25.66
N LYS A 196 -9.46 -12.37 25.99
CA LYS A 196 -8.96 -12.03 27.32
C LYS A 196 -8.33 -10.64 27.35
N ASP A 197 -8.51 -9.94 28.48
CA ASP A 197 -8.01 -8.58 28.73
C ASP A 197 -8.36 -7.58 27.61
N LYS A 198 -9.48 -7.82 26.91
CA LYS A 198 -9.97 -7.06 25.75
C LYS A 198 -8.97 -6.91 24.59
N SER A 199 -7.90 -7.71 24.58
CA SER A 199 -6.73 -7.49 23.71
C SER A 199 -6.12 -8.77 23.12
N HIS A 200 -6.39 -9.94 23.69
CA HIS A 200 -5.77 -11.20 23.27
C HIS A 200 -6.80 -12.31 23.01
N LEU A 201 -6.59 -13.08 21.94
CA LEU A 201 -7.34 -14.32 21.69
C LEU A 201 -6.72 -15.47 22.49
N VAL A 202 -7.56 -16.23 23.19
CA VAL A 202 -7.19 -17.45 23.92
C VAL A 202 -7.96 -18.63 23.33
N GLY A 203 -7.24 -19.60 22.80
CA GLY A 203 -7.78 -20.85 22.30
C GLY A 203 -7.74 -21.95 23.37
N TYR A 204 -8.91 -22.39 23.82
CA TYR A 204 -9.08 -23.54 24.71
C TYR A 204 -9.36 -24.79 23.89
N PHE A 205 -8.75 -25.91 24.24
CA PHE A 205 -8.94 -27.18 23.53
C PHE A 205 -8.90 -28.38 24.48
N THR A 206 -9.46 -29.50 24.03
CA THR A 206 -9.42 -30.80 24.72
C THR A 206 -9.09 -31.92 23.73
N PRO A 207 -8.34 -32.96 24.12
CA PRO A 207 -7.69 -33.16 25.43
C PRO A 207 -6.47 -32.24 25.64
N ALA A 208 -6.06 -32.03 26.90
CA ALA A 208 -4.91 -31.19 27.23
C ALA A 208 -3.57 -31.68 26.65
N THR A 209 -3.52 -32.95 26.22
CA THR A 209 -2.35 -33.61 25.63
C THR A 209 -2.11 -33.27 24.16
N VAL A 210 -3.01 -32.52 23.50
CA VAL A 210 -2.84 -32.13 22.09
C VAL A 210 -1.55 -31.33 21.92
N ASN A 211 -0.79 -31.65 20.88
CA ASN A 211 0.41 -30.91 20.52
C ASN A 211 0.02 -29.48 20.10
N VAL A 212 0.35 -28.50 20.94
CA VAL A 212 0.04 -27.08 20.72
C VAL A 212 0.68 -26.55 19.45
N GLU A 213 1.87 -27.01 19.09
CA GLU A 213 2.57 -26.56 17.87
C GLU A 213 1.86 -27.05 16.60
N GLY A 214 1.48 -28.32 16.56
CA GLY A 214 0.70 -28.89 15.46
C GLY A 214 -0.69 -28.25 15.32
N LEU A 215 -1.35 -28.00 16.45
CA LEU A 215 -2.63 -27.29 16.49
C LEU A 215 -2.49 -25.85 15.99
N ARG A 216 -1.47 -25.11 16.44
CA ARG A 216 -1.19 -23.76 15.96
C ARG A 216 -0.95 -23.75 14.45
N GLN A 217 -0.13 -24.67 13.93
CA GLN A 217 0.13 -24.76 12.50
C GLN A 217 -1.15 -24.98 11.70
N THR A 218 -2.03 -25.87 12.18
CA THR A 218 -3.33 -26.12 11.55
C THR A 218 -4.18 -24.85 11.45
N VAL A 219 -4.16 -24.00 12.49
CA VAL A 219 -4.90 -22.73 12.47
C VAL A 219 -4.23 -21.70 11.56
N VAL A 220 -2.90 -21.63 11.51
CA VAL A 220 -2.14 -20.74 10.60
C VAL A 220 -2.40 -21.09 9.14
N ASP A 221 -2.54 -22.37 8.81
CA ASP A 221 -2.81 -22.82 7.44
C ASP A 221 -4.22 -22.44 6.96
N LEU A 222 -5.17 -22.29 7.89
CA LEU A 222 -6.58 -22.05 7.60
C LEU A 222 -6.99 -20.57 7.74
N LEU A 223 -6.35 -19.82 8.63
CA LEU A 223 -6.79 -18.47 9.01
C LEU A 223 -5.69 -17.40 8.90
N PRO A 224 -6.05 -16.13 8.65
CA PRO A 224 -5.11 -15.02 8.73
C PRO A 224 -4.44 -14.89 10.11
N VAL A 225 -3.18 -14.42 10.12
CA VAL A 225 -2.35 -14.31 11.34
C VAL A 225 -3.02 -13.55 12.50
N TYR A 226 -3.82 -12.51 12.23
CA TYR A 226 -4.52 -11.74 13.28
C TYR A 226 -5.66 -12.52 13.97
N MET A 227 -6.11 -13.65 13.40
CA MET A 227 -7.11 -14.55 13.99
C MET A 227 -6.48 -15.69 14.79
N VAL A 228 -5.15 -15.86 14.72
CA VAL A 228 -4.43 -16.93 15.42
C VAL A 228 -4.38 -16.61 16.92
N PRO A 229 -4.83 -17.52 17.81
CA PRO A 229 -4.75 -17.31 19.25
C PRO A 229 -3.32 -17.02 19.74
N ALA A 230 -3.20 -16.02 20.61
CA ALA A 230 -1.94 -15.69 21.27
C ALA A 230 -1.64 -16.69 22.41
N MET A 231 -2.68 -17.28 23.00
CA MET A 231 -2.57 -18.25 24.09
C MET A 231 -3.35 -19.53 23.75
N TRP A 232 -2.81 -20.66 24.19
CA TRP A 232 -3.32 -21.99 23.92
C TRP A 232 -3.42 -22.74 25.24
N VAL A 233 -4.63 -23.10 25.66
CA VAL A 233 -4.89 -23.71 26.97
C VAL A 233 -5.57 -25.06 26.79
N GLY A 234 -4.83 -26.12 27.06
CA GLY A 234 -5.35 -27.49 27.07
C GLY A 234 -6.10 -27.79 28.36
N LEU A 235 -7.30 -28.37 28.25
CA LEU A 235 -8.11 -28.84 29.37
C LEU A 235 -8.49 -30.30 29.15
N ASP A 236 -8.63 -31.08 30.23
CA ASP A 236 -9.09 -32.47 30.14
C ASP A 236 -10.56 -32.54 29.71
N ILE A 237 -11.36 -31.54 30.09
CA ILE A 237 -12.78 -31.38 29.73
C ILE A 237 -13.09 -29.89 29.64
N LEU A 238 -13.70 -29.43 28.54
CA LEU A 238 -14.23 -28.06 28.46
C LEU A 238 -15.50 -27.92 29.34
N PRO A 239 -15.65 -26.84 30.10
CA PRO A 239 -16.85 -26.61 30.91
C PRO A 239 -18.06 -26.43 29.98
N HIS A 240 -19.21 -26.98 30.38
CA HIS A 240 -20.47 -26.85 29.66
C HIS A 240 -21.52 -26.17 30.52
N ASN A 241 -22.40 -25.37 29.91
CA ASN A 241 -23.53 -24.77 30.59
C ASN A 241 -24.69 -25.77 30.73
N CYS A 242 -25.77 -25.37 31.41
CA CYS A 242 -26.97 -26.20 31.63
C CYS A 242 -27.66 -26.70 30.33
N ASN A 243 -27.32 -26.12 29.17
CA ASN A 243 -27.83 -26.52 27.86
C ASN A 243 -26.85 -27.44 27.09
N GLY A 244 -25.78 -27.91 27.73
CA GLY A 244 -24.80 -28.81 27.12
C GLY A 244 -23.88 -28.16 26.08
N LYS A 245 -23.83 -26.81 26.00
CA LYS A 245 -22.88 -26.08 25.15
C LYS A 245 -21.65 -25.66 25.94
N VAL A 246 -20.50 -25.51 25.29
CA VAL A 246 -19.27 -25.01 25.93
C VAL A 246 -19.53 -23.65 26.58
N ASP A 247 -19.20 -23.54 27.86
CA ASP A 247 -19.41 -22.35 28.68
C ASP A 247 -18.23 -21.38 28.52
N LYS A 248 -18.36 -20.48 27.53
CA LYS A 248 -17.36 -19.44 27.25
C LYS A 248 -17.20 -18.43 28.40
N LEU A 249 -18.22 -18.26 29.24
CA LEU A 249 -18.13 -17.37 30.42
C LEU A 249 -17.28 -18.02 31.51
N ALA A 250 -17.46 -19.32 31.75
CA ALA A 250 -16.60 -20.08 32.64
C ALA A 250 -15.15 -20.09 32.15
N LEU A 251 -14.92 -20.25 30.84
CA LEU A 251 -13.59 -20.19 30.23
C LEU A 251 -12.95 -18.79 30.36
N ALA A 252 -13.71 -17.72 30.13
CA ALA A 252 -13.22 -16.34 30.29
C ALA A 252 -12.80 -16.02 31.73
N GLY A 253 -13.40 -16.70 32.72
CA GLY A 253 -13.05 -16.57 34.14
C GLY A 253 -11.82 -17.38 34.57
N LEU A 254 -11.28 -18.28 33.74
CA LEU A 254 -10.07 -19.04 34.07
C LEU A 254 -8.84 -18.13 34.03
N GLU A 255 -8.01 -18.20 35.07
CA GLU A 255 -6.67 -17.63 35.03
C GLU A 255 -5.84 -18.34 33.95
N ALA A 256 -5.31 -17.52 33.06
CA ALA A 256 -4.49 -17.91 31.92
C ALA A 256 -3.48 -16.78 31.89
N THR A 257 -2.33 -17.05 32.50
CA THR A 257 -1.26 -16.07 32.65
C THR A 257 -0.46 -16.07 31.35
N LEU A 258 -0.23 -14.88 30.78
CA LEU A 258 0.67 -14.67 29.66
C LEU A 258 2.10 -14.94 30.16
N THR A 259 2.53 -16.20 30.12
CA THR A 259 3.94 -16.54 30.35
C THR A 259 4.67 -16.26 29.05
N MET A 260 5.02 -15.00 28.82
CA MET A 260 5.85 -14.60 27.69
C MET A 260 7.23 -15.23 27.87
N GLU A 261 7.61 -16.12 26.96
CA GLU A 261 8.96 -16.65 26.96
C GLU A 261 9.96 -15.50 26.79
N PRO A 262 10.93 -15.35 27.71
CA PRO A 262 11.92 -14.30 27.60
C PRO A 262 12.80 -14.53 26.37
N MET A 263 13.27 -13.44 25.79
CA MET A 263 14.25 -13.47 24.71
C MET A 263 15.56 -14.09 25.22
N GLN A 264 16.14 -14.97 24.42
CA GLN A 264 17.30 -15.79 24.78
C GLN A 264 18.59 -15.34 24.08
N THR A 265 18.48 -14.65 22.94
CA THR A 265 19.64 -14.20 22.16
C THR A 265 19.73 -12.67 22.10
N GLU A 266 20.94 -12.13 21.93
CA GLU A 266 21.16 -10.68 21.76
C GLU A 266 20.37 -10.14 20.55
N LEU A 267 20.29 -10.92 19.47
CA LEU A 267 19.52 -10.57 18.29
C LEU A 267 18.00 -10.56 18.55
N GLU A 268 17.47 -11.48 19.35
CA GLU A 268 16.05 -11.43 19.73
C GLU A 268 15.73 -10.13 20.49
N ILE A 269 16.59 -9.74 21.44
CA ILE A 269 16.46 -8.48 22.21
C ILE A 269 16.50 -7.26 21.27
N GLU A 270 17.43 -7.27 20.33
CA GLU A 270 17.59 -6.20 19.34
C GLU A 270 16.40 -6.11 18.39
N LEU A 271 15.90 -7.25 17.89
CA LEU A 271 14.69 -7.35 17.08
C LEU A 271 13.50 -6.75 17.83
N ALA A 272 13.28 -7.11 19.09
CA ALA A 272 12.17 -6.56 19.87
C ALA A 272 12.28 -5.04 20.08
N ALA A 273 13.49 -4.51 20.29
CA ALA A 273 13.69 -3.06 20.40
C ALA A 273 13.37 -2.32 19.09
N ILE A 274 13.79 -2.87 17.94
CA ILE A 274 13.50 -2.29 16.63
C ILE A 274 12.00 -2.41 16.32
N ILE A 275 11.39 -3.56 16.55
CA ILE A 275 9.95 -3.80 16.35
C ILE A 275 9.12 -2.85 17.24
N SER A 276 9.50 -2.67 18.50
CA SER A 276 8.88 -1.69 19.40
C SER A 276 8.93 -0.27 18.83
N THR A 277 10.04 0.13 18.22
CA THR A 277 10.20 1.45 17.58
C THR A 277 9.38 1.57 16.29
N VAL A 278 9.43 0.56 15.42
CA VAL A 278 8.76 0.54 14.13
C VAL A 278 7.24 0.48 14.29
N LEU A 279 6.74 -0.37 15.19
CA LEU A 279 5.30 -0.55 15.44
C LEU A 279 4.75 0.37 16.53
N LYS A 280 5.61 1.11 17.25
CA LYS A 280 5.27 2.01 18.37
C LYS A 280 4.48 1.31 19.48
N ILE A 281 4.85 0.07 19.77
CA ILE A 281 4.28 -0.76 20.85
C ILE A 281 5.27 -0.86 22.00
N ASN A 282 4.79 -1.16 23.21
CA ASN A 282 5.67 -1.33 24.36
C ASN A 282 6.54 -2.60 24.18
N GLN A 283 7.85 -2.50 24.41
CA GLN A 283 8.76 -3.63 24.29
C GLN A 283 8.38 -4.81 25.20
N CYS A 284 7.75 -4.54 26.35
CA CYS A 284 7.26 -5.58 27.27
C CYS A 284 6.14 -6.46 26.69
N GLU A 285 5.51 -6.04 25.58
CA GLU A 285 4.49 -6.80 24.86
C GLU A 285 5.08 -7.73 23.79
N ILE A 286 6.40 -7.68 23.58
CA ILE A 286 7.11 -8.44 22.55
C ILE A 286 7.88 -9.58 23.23
N GLY A 287 7.53 -10.81 22.85
CA GLY A 287 8.14 -12.04 23.35
C GLY A 287 8.80 -12.81 22.23
N ARG A 288 9.53 -13.85 22.61
CA ARG A 288 10.27 -14.70 21.68
C ARG A 288 9.38 -15.36 20.61
N GLN A 289 8.15 -15.69 20.99
CA GLN A 289 7.14 -16.32 20.14
C GLN A 289 6.23 -15.31 19.41
N SER A 290 6.47 -13.99 19.57
CA SER A 290 5.62 -12.97 18.96
C SER A 290 5.76 -12.97 17.44
N SER A 291 4.61 -12.89 16.75
CA SER A 291 4.57 -12.66 15.31
C SER A 291 4.60 -11.16 15.02
N PHE A 292 5.49 -10.72 14.14
CA PHE A 292 5.56 -9.33 13.68
C PHE A 292 4.22 -8.83 13.12
N VAL A 293 3.52 -9.68 12.36
CA VAL A 293 2.22 -9.35 11.75
C VAL A 293 1.10 -9.32 12.80
N ALA A 294 1.09 -10.24 13.76
CA ALA A 294 0.10 -10.24 14.84
C ALA A 294 0.24 -9.03 15.79
N LEU A 295 1.45 -8.46 15.88
CA LEU A 295 1.74 -7.23 16.58
C LEU A 295 1.29 -5.97 15.81
N GLY A 296 0.73 -6.12 14.61
CA GLY A 296 0.27 -5.02 13.77
C GLY A 296 1.24 -4.64 12.64
N GLY A 297 2.28 -5.46 12.41
CA GLY A 297 3.20 -5.30 11.29
C GLY A 297 2.59 -5.67 9.94
N ASP A 298 3.09 -5.03 8.90
CA ASP A 298 2.71 -5.17 7.50
C ASP A 298 3.94 -5.14 6.59
N SER A 299 3.76 -5.20 5.26
CA SER A 299 4.90 -5.21 4.33
C SER A 299 5.74 -3.94 4.33
N ILE A 300 5.21 -2.81 4.82
CA ILE A 300 5.93 -1.52 4.83
C ILE A 300 6.75 -1.41 6.11
N THR A 301 6.13 -1.69 7.25
CA THR A 301 6.84 -1.80 8.53
C THR A 301 7.87 -2.93 8.49
N ALA A 302 7.67 -3.99 7.70
CA ALA A 302 8.69 -5.00 7.42
C ALA A 302 9.88 -4.46 6.61
N ILE A 303 9.67 -3.55 5.65
CA ILE A 303 10.75 -2.84 4.95
C ILE A 303 11.54 -1.98 5.94
N TYR A 304 10.86 -1.22 6.79
CA TYR A 304 11.52 -0.40 7.81
C TYR A 304 12.28 -1.25 8.83
N LEU A 305 11.72 -2.39 9.24
CA LEU A 305 12.40 -3.36 10.08
C LEU A 305 13.65 -3.92 9.40
N ALA A 306 13.55 -4.33 8.13
CA ALA A 306 14.69 -4.82 7.35
C ALA A 306 15.78 -3.75 7.18
N ALA A 307 15.40 -2.51 6.88
CA ALA A 307 16.34 -1.39 6.75
C ALA A 307 17.03 -1.06 8.07
N ALA A 308 16.29 -1.02 9.18
CA ALA A 308 16.84 -0.77 10.51
C ALA A 308 17.77 -1.91 10.98
N LEU A 309 17.43 -3.16 10.69
CA LEU A 309 18.30 -4.33 10.95
C LEU A 309 19.58 -4.27 10.12
N LYS A 310 19.48 -3.87 8.85
CA LYS A 310 20.63 -3.72 7.95
C LYS A 310 21.62 -2.68 8.48
N GLN A 311 21.13 -1.55 9.01
CA GLN A 311 21.98 -0.53 9.64
C GLN A 311 22.76 -1.05 10.85
N ARG A 312 22.30 -2.14 11.48
CA ARG A 312 22.95 -2.78 12.63
C ARG A 312 23.72 -4.05 12.29
N GLY A 313 23.92 -4.34 10.99
CA GLY A 313 24.72 -5.49 10.54
C GLY A 313 23.93 -6.80 10.41
N TRP A 314 22.61 -6.74 10.34
CA TRP A 314 21.77 -7.92 10.15
C TRP A 314 21.06 -7.88 8.80
N ARG A 315 21.26 -8.94 8.00
CA ARG A 315 20.56 -9.09 6.73
C ARG A 315 19.37 -10.02 6.89
N VAL A 316 18.18 -9.46 6.70
CA VAL A 316 16.90 -10.16 6.74
C VAL A 316 16.07 -9.63 5.57
N SER A 317 15.49 -10.51 4.76
CA SER A 317 14.62 -10.05 3.67
C SER A 317 13.23 -9.70 4.19
N VAL A 318 12.52 -8.83 3.47
CA VAL A 318 11.11 -8.51 3.76
C VAL A 318 10.24 -9.76 3.67
N CYS A 319 10.57 -10.70 2.77
CA CYS A 319 9.88 -11.98 2.68
C CYS A 319 10.07 -12.79 3.96
N ASP A 320 11.29 -12.86 4.50
CA ASP A 320 11.60 -13.61 5.72
C ASP A 320 10.85 -13.00 6.93
N ILE A 321 10.79 -11.68 7.04
CA ILE A 321 10.03 -10.97 8.10
C ILE A 321 8.52 -11.27 8.04
N LEU A 322 7.96 -11.36 6.83
CA LEU A 322 6.52 -11.59 6.65
C LEU A 322 6.15 -13.07 6.67
N ALA A 323 7.08 -13.95 6.31
CA ALA A 323 6.93 -15.40 6.34
C ALA A 323 7.19 -15.97 7.75
N SER A 324 8.04 -15.31 8.53
CA SER A 324 8.35 -15.73 9.90
C SER A 324 7.12 -15.61 10.79
N GLY A 325 6.66 -16.77 11.27
CA GLY A 325 5.58 -16.84 12.24
C GLY A 325 5.99 -16.32 13.62
N ARG A 326 7.29 -16.25 13.91
CA ARG A 326 7.83 -15.90 15.23
C ARG A 326 9.13 -15.11 15.16
N LEU A 327 9.34 -14.27 16.16
CA LEU A 327 10.56 -13.48 16.35
C LEU A 327 11.81 -14.36 16.49
N CYS A 328 11.72 -15.52 17.16
CA CYS A 328 12.84 -16.46 17.24
C CYS A 328 13.22 -17.11 15.91
N ASP A 329 12.25 -17.39 15.04
CA ASP A 329 12.51 -17.95 13.72
C ASP A 329 13.22 -16.90 12.86
N LEU A 330 12.73 -15.66 12.91
CA LEU A 330 13.35 -14.51 12.26
C LEU A 330 14.79 -14.28 12.74
N ALA A 331 15.03 -14.41 14.04
CA ALA A 331 16.38 -14.30 14.61
C ALA A 331 17.31 -15.43 14.13
N THR A 332 16.77 -16.62 13.86
CA THR A 332 17.55 -17.78 13.37
C THR A 332 17.89 -17.63 11.88
N GLU A 333 16.99 -17.05 11.09
CA GLU A 333 17.17 -16.81 9.66
C GLU A 333 18.06 -15.60 9.35
N ALA A 334 18.18 -14.67 10.29
CA ALA A 334 19.00 -13.48 10.14
C ALA A 334 20.48 -13.85 9.98
N LYS A 335 21.09 -13.32 8.91
CA LYS A 335 22.51 -13.52 8.64
C LYS A 335 23.29 -12.33 9.14
N SER A 336 24.26 -12.58 10.02
CA SER A 336 25.24 -11.56 10.39
C SER A 336 26.02 -11.17 9.15
N GLN A 337 26.03 -9.88 8.86
CA GLN A 337 26.93 -9.27 7.91
C GLN A 337 27.68 -8.17 8.67
N PRO A 338 29.00 -8.05 8.55
CA PRO A 338 29.66 -6.82 8.98
C PRO A 338 28.91 -5.66 8.32
N PRO A 339 28.56 -4.58 9.05
CA PRO A 339 27.97 -3.41 8.44
C PRO A 339 28.85 -3.07 7.24
N LEU A 340 28.24 -3.08 6.05
CA LEU A 340 28.96 -2.75 4.84
C LEU A 340 29.33 -1.28 4.99
N HIS A 341 30.50 -1.02 5.55
CA HIS A 341 31.25 0.16 5.19
C HIS A 341 31.54 -0.04 3.71
N LEU A 342 30.58 0.41 2.89
CA LEU A 342 30.94 0.82 1.54
C LEU A 342 32.18 1.69 1.75
N PRO A 343 33.33 1.34 1.16
CA PRO A 343 34.40 2.29 1.12
C PRO A 343 33.76 3.59 0.63
N VAL A 344 34.19 4.73 1.16
CA VAL A 344 34.08 5.96 0.39
C VAL A 344 34.93 5.71 -0.85
N VAL A 345 34.36 5.00 -1.82
CA VAL A 345 34.93 4.84 -3.13
C VAL A 345 34.83 6.25 -3.66
N SER A 346 36.00 6.88 -3.74
CA SER A 346 36.24 8.13 -4.45
C SER A 346 35.28 8.26 -5.61
N ASP A 347 34.59 9.40 -5.70
CA ASP A 347 33.67 9.74 -6.80
C ASP A 347 34.15 9.06 -8.08
N VAL A 348 33.29 8.24 -8.69
CA VAL A 348 33.58 7.68 -9.99
C VAL A 348 33.57 8.86 -10.95
N ALA A 349 34.74 9.47 -11.08
CA ALA A 349 34.94 10.69 -11.82
C ALA A 349 34.72 10.36 -13.29
N LEU A 350 33.87 11.16 -13.94
CA LEU A 350 33.82 11.20 -15.40
C LEU A 350 35.23 11.46 -15.93
N SER A 351 35.55 10.90 -17.10
CA SER A 351 36.87 11.14 -17.70
C SER A 351 37.07 12.63 -17.98
N THR A 352 38.32 13.08 -18.00
CA THR A 352 38.66 14.50 -18.24
C THR A 352 38.07 15.00 -19.55
N GLU A 353 38.03 14.16 -20.58
CA GLU A 353 37.46 14.46 -21.90
C GLU A 353 35.96 14.72 -21.81
N VAL A 354 35.23 13.86 -21.08
CA VAL A 354 33.79 14.03 -20.85
C VAL A 354 33.50 15.32 -20.09
N ILE A 355 34.28 15.61 -19.04
CA ILE A 355 34.12 16.85 -18.26
C ILE A 355 34.36 18.08 -19.13
N GLN A 356 35.37 18.06 -20.00
CA GLN A 356 35.65 19.16 -20.93
C GLN A 356 34.49 19.38 -21.92
N GLU A 357 33.93 18.31 -22.48
CA GLU A 357 32.77 18.41 -23.37
C GLU A 357 31.53 18.93 -22.66
N ILE A 358 31.21 18.41 -21.47
CA ILE A 358 30.09 18.92 -20.64
C ILE A 358 30.29 20.40 -20.34
N THR A 359 31.50 20.81 -19.94
CA THR A 359 31.82 22.21 -19.63
C THR A 359 31.74 23.11 -20.88
N SER A 360 32.08 22.59 -22.05
CA SER A 360 31.92 23.33 -23.31
C SER A 360 30.45 23.53 -23.70
N LEU A 361 29.60 22.52 -23.46
CA LEU A 361 28.18 22.57 -23.80
C LEU A 361 27.36 23.31 -22.74
N TRP A 362 27.77 23.20 -21.47
CA TRP A 362 27.09 23.73 -20.30
C TRP A 362 28.10 24.34 -19.32
N PRO A 363 28.57 25.59 -19.53
CA PRO A 363 29.71 26.16 -18.80
C PRO A 363 29.48 26.42 -17.31
N THR A 364 28.24 26.42 -16.86
CA THR A 364 27.88 26.77 -15.48
C THR A 364 27.05 25.64 -14.86
N TYR A 365 27.69 24.82 -14.03
CA TYR A 365 27.06 23.73 -13.28
C TYR A 365 27.78 23.54 -11.93
N GLU A 366 27.09 22.90 -10.99
CA GLU A 366 27.61 22.55 -9.66
C GLU A 366 28.30 21.18 -9.67
N SER A 367 27.66 20.20 -10.30
CA SER A 367 28.20 18.84 -10.45
C SER A 367 27.67 18.14 -11.69
N ALA A 368 28.42 17.17 -12.19
CA ALA A 368 28.03 16.34 -13.32
C ALA A 368 28.44 14.88 -13.07
N PHE A 369 27.59 13.93 -13.47
CA PHE A 369 27.84 12.50 -13.32
C PHE A 369 27.08 11.69 -14.38
N ALA A 370 27.38 10.40 -14.48
CA ALA A 370 26.73 9.51 -15.44
C ALA A 370 25.23 9.35 -15.15
N THR A 371 24.45 9.01 -16.17
CA THR A 371 23.04 8.65 -16.01
C THR A 371 22.86 7.15 -15.85
N THR A 372 21.72 6.73 -15.30
CA THR A 372 21.28 5.33 -15.44
C THR A 372 20.91 5.04 -16.90
N PRO A 373 20.93 3.77 -17.33
CA PRO A 373 20.46 3.39 -18.67
C PRO A 373 19.05 3.92 -18.99
N GLU A 374 18.15 3.83 -18.02
CA GLU A 374 16.78 4.31 -18.14
C GLU A 374 16.72 5.83 -18.35
N GLN A 375 17.43 6.60 -17.53
CA GLN A 375 17.51 8.05 -17.71
C GLN A 375 18.08 8.43 -19.09
N SER A 376 19.11 7.70 -19.56
CA SER A 376 19.66 7.88 -20.90
C SER A 376 18.62 7.65 -21.98
N PHE A 377 17.84 6.56 -21.88
CA PHE A 377 16.76 6.23 -22.83
C PHE A 377 15.67 7.32 -22.85
N LEU A 378 15.15 7.69 -21.68
CA LEU A 378 14.10 8.71 -21.54
C LEU A 378 14.52 10.05 -22.14
N VAL A 379 15.77 10.47 -21.90
CA VAL A 379 16.31 11.72 -22.45
C VAL A 379 16.52 11.63 -23.95
N GLN A 380 17.02 10.52 -24.48
CA GLN A 380 17.18 10.32 -25.93
C GLN A 380 15.84 10.33 -26.67
N SER A 381 14.81 9.70 -26.11
CA SER A 381 13.44 9.76 -26.63
C SER A 381 12.93 11.20 -26.73
N THR A 382 13.25 12.02 -25.73
CA THR A 382 12.86 13.44 -25.65
C THR A 382 13.56 14.32 -26.68
N ILE A 383 14.78 13.99 -27.10
CA ILE A 383 15.47 14.70 -28.20
C ILE A 383 14.66 14.59 -29.50
N ARG A 384 13.98 13.45 -29.73
CA ARG A 384 13.12 13.23 -30.90
C ARG A 384 11.74 13.86 -30.72
N THR A 385 11.15 13.68 -29.54
CA THR A 385 9.81 14.16 -29.21
C THR A 385 9.83 14.87 -27.86
N PRO A 386 9.98 16.21 -27.84
CA PRO A 386 10.10 16.98 -26.59
C PRO A 386 8.97 16.77 -25.58
N SER A 387 7.77 16.43 -26.03
CA SER A 387 6.57 16.23 -25.20
C SER A 387 6.50 14.86 -24.52
N ASN A 388 7.43 13.94 -24.81
CA ASN A 388 7.45 12.62 -24.18
C ASN A 388 7.86 12.72 -22.70
N TRP A 389 7.36 11.78 -21.90
CA TRP A 389 7.77 11.60 -20.50
C TRP A 389 7.54 12.82 -19.59
N VAL A 390 6.58 13.68 -19.95
CA VAL A 390 6.22 14.87 -19.19
C VAL A 390 5.02 14.62 -18.30
N LEU A 391 5.17 14.88 -17.01
CA LEU A 391 4.09 14.94 -16.04
C LEU A 391 3.80 16.40 -15.67
N GLN A 392 2.51 16.73 -15.62
CA GLN A 392 2.02 18.03 -15.16
C GLN A 392 1.14 17.85 -13.93
N VAL A 393 1.43 18.60 -12.87
CA VAL A 393 0.71 18.54 -11.59
C VAL A 393 0.16 19.93 -11.27
N PRO A 394 -1.14 20.19 -11.52
CA PRO A 394 -1.78 21.44 -11.15
C PRO A 394 -2.14 21.48 -9.65
N PHE A 395 -1.82 22.57 -8.99
CA PHE A 395 -2.13 22.86 -7.58
C PHE A 395 -3.31 23.84 -7.50
N LEU A 396 -4.54 23.33 -7.58
CA LEU A 396 -5.75 24.16 -7.67
C LEU A 396 -6.11 24.90 -6.39
N GLU A 397 -5.93 24.28 -5.23
CA GLU A 397 -6.43 24.78 -3.94
C GLU A 397 -5.34 25.47 -3.11
N TRP A 398 -4.12 25.57 -3.63
CA TRP A 398 -2.96 26.14 -2.94
C TRP A 398 -2.52 27.41 -3.63
N GLY A 399 -2.51 28.53 -2.89
CA GLY A 399 -2.18 29.84 -3.45
C GLY A 399 -0.89 29.82 -4.27
N ALA A 400 -1.02 30.05 -5.58
CA ALA A 400 0.03 29.80 -6.58
C ALA A 400 1.34 30.55 -6.28
N ALA A 401 1.26 31.80 -5.85
CA ALA A 401 2.43 32.59 -5.48
C ALA A 401 3.20 31.99 -4.30
N LYS A 402 2.48 31.52 -3.27
CA LYS A 402 3.11 30.86 -2.11
C LYS A 402 3.73 29.53 -2.50
N MET A 403 3.09 28.79 -3.41
CA MET A 403 3.63 27.52 -3.91
C MET A 403 4.88 27.74 -4.79
N ALA A 404 4.92 28.80 -5.58
CA ALA A 404 6.12 29.18 -6.33
C ALA A 404 7.30 29.53 -5.40
N VAL A 405 7.04 30.24 -4.31
CA VAL A 405 8.07 30.51 -3.27
C VAL A 405 8.57 29.21 -2.65
N ALA A 406 7.66 28.30 -2.27
CA ALA A 406 8.02 27.00 -1.71
C ALA A 406 8.85 26.16 -2.70
N TYR A 407 8.47 26.13 -3.97
CA TYR A 407 9.24 25.47 -5.03
C TYR A 407 10.64 26.07 -5.16
N GLY A 408 10.78 27.40 -5.16
CA GLY A 408 12.08 28.06 -5.24
C GLY A 408 12.99 27.73 -4.05
N GLN A 409 12.42 27.70 -2.84
CA GLN A 409 13.15 27.30 -1.63
C GLN A 409 13.59 25.84 -1.66
N LEU A 410 12.69 24.93 -2.05
CA LEU A 410 13.02 23.52 -2.18
C LEU A 410 14.06 23.29 -3.28
N ALA A 411 13.92 23.94 -4.44
CA ALA A 411 14.85 23.82 -5.54
C ALA A 411 16.27 24.24 -5.13
N ALA A 412 16.43 25.25 -4.26
CA ALA A 412 17.74 25.66 -3.77
C ALA A 412 18.50 24.54 -3.03
N THR A 413 17.79 23.61 -2.36
CA THR A 413 18.39 22.50 -1.60
C THR A 413 18.27 21.15 -2.30
N CYS A 414 17.31 20.98 -3.21
CA CYS A 414 17.02 19.73 -3.92
C CYS A 414 17.73 19.70 -5.28
N GLU A 415 18.73 18.83 -5.44
CA GLU A 415 19.49 18.68 -6.70
C GLU A 415 18.59 18.28 -7.87
N THR A 416 17.61 17.40 -7.63
CA THR A 416 16.68 16.88 -8.65
C THR A 416 15.93 18.00 -9.37
N LEU A 417 15.48 19.04 -8.65
CA LEU A 417 14.73 20.17 -9.24
C LEU A 417 15.61 21.14 -10.04
N ARG A 418 16.94 21.03 -9.93
CA ARG A 418 17.94 21.83 -10.66
C ARG A 418 18.70 21.00 -11.69
N THR A 419 18.26 19.77 -11.92
CA THR A 419 18.94 18.87 -12.83
C THR A 419 18.49 19.12 -14.26
N THR A 420 19.48 19.22 -15.15
CA THR A 420 19.31 19.09 -16.60
C THR A 420 20.17 17.95 -17.12
N PHE A 421 20.08 17.68 -18.43
CA PHE A 421 20.85 16.65 -19.10
C PHE A 421 21.66 17.23 -20.25
N VAL A 422 22.88 16.71 -20.42
CA VAL A 422 23.74 17.03 -21.56
C VAL A 422 23.96 15.74 -22.35
N SER A 423 23.74 15.81 -23.67
CA SER A 423 24.02 14.70 -24.58
C SER A 423 25.16 15.07 -25.52
N ASN A 424 26.11 14.15 -25.65
CA ASN A 424 27.21 14.20 -26.63
C ASN A 424 27.29 12.83 -27.34
N PRO A 425 28.22 12.64 -28.29
CA PRO A 425 28.40 11.35 -28.98
C PRO A 425 28.81 10.19 -28.05
N ILE A 426 29.30 10.47 -26.84
CA ILE A 426 29.74 9.47 -25.86
C ILE A 426 28.55 8.97 -25.03
N GLY A 427 27.59 9.85 -24.71
CA GLY A 427 26.40 9.47 -23.96
C GLY A 427 25.57 10.65 -23.45
N VAL A 428 24.71 10.37 -22.48
CA VAL A 428 23.88 11.34 -21.76
C VAL A 428 24.36 11.46 -20.32
N TYR A 429 24.54 12.68 -19.85
CA TYR A 429 25.07 13.00 -18.53
C TYR A 429 24.08 13.83 -17.72
N HIS A 430 24.03 13.53 -16.43
CA HIS A 430 23.28 14.26 -15.43
C HIS A 430 24.07 15.50 -15.04
N VAL A 431 23.46 16.68 -15.15
CA VAL A 431 24.11 17.96 -14.81
C VAL A 431 23.25 18.71 -13.80
N VAL A 432 23.80 18.99 -12.63
CA VAL A 432 23.12 19.73 -11.57
C VAL A 432 23.52 21.20 -11.65
N ASN A 433 22.54 22.08 -11.85
CA ASN A 433 22.77 23.52 -11.90
C ASN A 433 22.90 24.15 -10.51
N PRO A 434 23.56 25.32 -10.38
CA PRO A 434 23.74 25.99 -9.09
C PRO A 434 22.42 26.24 -8.34
N ALA A 435 22.48 26.34 -7.01
CA ALA A 435 21.31 26.57 -6.15
C ALA A 435 20.49 27.83 -6.50
N THR A 436 21.06 28.78 -7.24
CA THR A 436 20.39 30.00 -7.72
C THR A 436 19.53 29.78 -8.97
N SER A 437 19.66 28.62 -9.63
CA SER A 437 18.94 28.29 -10.87
C SER A 437 17.59 27.64 -10.57
N SER A 438 16.58 28.44 -10.20
CA SER A 438 15.20 27.97 -10.06
C SER A 438 14.37 28.27 -11.31
N SER A 439 13.77 27.25 -11.93
CA SER A 439 12.88 27.39 -13.09
C SER A 439 11.45 27.75 -12.67
N ILE A 440 11.25 28.99 -12.24
CA ILE A 440 9.91 29.56 -11.96
C ILE A 440 9.49 30.45 -13.13
N GLU A 441 8.36 30.14 -13.75
CA GLU A 441 7.80 30.87 -14.89
C GLU A 441 6.43 31.48 -14.51
N TYR A 442 6.04 32.53 -15.23
CA TYR A 442 4.72 33.15 -15.11
C TYR A 442 4.08 33.17 -16.49
N SER A 443 2.83 32.70 -16.59
CA SER A 443 2.10 32.62 -17.85
C SER A 443 0.66 33.04 -17.68
N SER A 444 0.06 33.57 -18.75
CA SER A 444 -1.37 33.88 -18.83
C SER A 444 -2.00 33.04 -19.92
N ALA A 445 -3.10 32.36 -19.63
CA ALA A 445 -3.85 31.55 -20.59
C ALA A 445 -5.36 31.79 -20.43
N THR A 446 -6.14 31.45 -21.46
CA THR A 446 -7.61 31.60 -21.38
C THR A 446 -8.22 30.57 -20.44
N SER A 447 -7.64 29.38 -20.38
CA SER A 447 -8.01 28.32 -19.44
C SER A 447 -6.80 27.49 -19.00
N LEU A 448 -6.94 26.79 -17.87
CA LEU A 448 -5.89 25.87 -17.41
C LEU A 448 -5.67 24.74 -18.41
N SER A 449 -6.72 24.23 -19.05
CA SER A 449 -6.59 23.14 -20.04
C SER A 449 -5.82 23.57 -21.28
N GLU A 450 -6.01 24.81 -21.75
CA GLU A 450 -5.21 25.38 -22.84
C GLU A 450 -3.73 25.44 -22.43
N PHE A 451 -3.43 25.99 -21.25
CA PHE A 451 -2.06 26.03 -20.75
C PHE A 451 -1.42 24.65 -20.67
N LEU A 452 -2.11 23.66 -20.08
CA LEU A 452 -1.58 22.31 -19.94
C LEU A 452 -1.26 21.69 -21.31
N ALA A 453 -2.13 21.85 -22.30
CA ALA A 453 -1.91 21.36 -23.66
C ALA A 453 -0.69 22.05 -24.33
N THR A 454 -0.59 23.38 -24.25
CA THR A 454 0.53 24.14 -24.82
C THR A 454 1.84 23.80 -24.12
N ASP A 455 1.85 23.68 -22.80
CA ASP A 455 3.04 23.37 -22.01
C ASP A 455 3.50 21.91 -22.21
N LYS A 456 2.56 20.96 -22.38
CA LYS A 456 2.87 19.58 -22.74
C LYS A 456 3.46 19.49 -24.16
N ALA A 457 2.89 20.22 -25.12
CA ALA A 457 3.43 20.30 -26.48
C ALA A 457 4.81 20.96 -26.53
N ARG A 458 5.08 21.95 -25.67
CA ARG A 458 6.41 22.54 -25.50
C ARG A 458 7.43 21.52 -24.99
N GLY A 459 7.03 20.69 -24.02
CA GLY A 459 7.87 19.61 -23.52
C GLY A 459 9.18 20.07 -22.89
N PHE A 460 10.23 19.23 -22.95
CA PHE A 460 11.59 19.57 -22.52
C PHE A 460 12.61 19.43 -23.66
N THR A 461 13.67 20.24 -23.59
CA THR A 461 14.82 20.17 -24.50
C THR A 461 16.10 20.27 -23.66
N LEU A 462 17.23 19.81 -24.21
CA LEU A 462 18.54 19.91 -23.55
C LEU A 462 19.03 21.36 -23.38
N ALA A 463 18.34 22.34 -23.96
CA ALA A 463 18.62 23.76 -23.74
C ALA A 463 18.01 24.29 -22.42
N HIS A 464 17.08 23.54 -21.80
CA HIS A 464 16.44 23.98 -20.57
C HIS A 464 17.38 23.81 -19.36
N PRO A 465 17.40 24.78 -18.44
CA PRO A 465 18.26 24.73 -17.25
C PRO A 465 17.75 23.73 -16.20
N SER A 466 16.52 23.24 -16.32
CA SER A 466 16.04 22.15 -15.50
C SER A 466 15.01 21.36 -16.28
N PHE A 467 14.99 20.06 -16.04
CA PHE A 467 13.95 19.14 -16.48
C PHE A 467 12.75 19.13 -15.51
N ALA A 468 12.69 20.12 -14.63
CA ALA A 468 11.54 20.49 -13.80
C ALA A 468 11.31 22.01 -13.87
N ARG A 469 10.06 22.44 -14.01
CA ARG A 469 9.68 23.86 -13.97
C ARG A 469 8.37 24.05 -13.22
N PHE A 470 8.27 25.16 -12.50
CA PHE A 470 7.05 25.56 -11.82
C PHE A 470 6.48 26.81 -12.49
N THR A 471 5.26 26.73 -13.00
CA THR A 471 4.61 27.86 -13.69
C THR A 471 3.45 28.38 -12.86
N VAL A 472 3.43 29.68 -12.59
CA VAL A 472 2.24 30.37 -12.07
C VAL A 472 1.39 30.79 -13.26
N VAL A 473 0.25 30.14 -13.44
CA VAL A 473 -0.65 30.33 -14.56
C VAL A 473 -1.83 31.19 -14.11
N THR A 474 -2.05 32.32 -14.78
CA THR A 474 -3.23 33.17 -14.54
C THR A 474 -4.29 32.87 -15.59
N CYS A 475 -5.46 32.40 -15.15
CA CYS A 475 -6.60 32.04 -16.00
C CYS A 475 -7.91 32.59 -15.39
N GLY A 476 -8.70 33.34 -16.14
CA GLY A 476 -10.04 33.77 -15.70
C GLY A 476 -10.09 34.64 -14.43
N GLY A 477 -8.96 35.23 -14.01
CA GLY A 477 -8.85 36.04 -12.78
C GLY A 477 -8.25 35.29 -11.58
N ASP A 478 -8.14 33.96 -11.66
CA ASP A 478 -7.50 33.11 -10.66
C ASP A 478 -6.08 32.72 -11.09
N SER A 479 -5.21 32.39 -10.12
CA SER A 479 -3.86 31.89 -10.37
C SER A 479 -3.68 30.47 -9.85
N VAL A 480 -3.18 29.58 -10.71
CA VAL A 480 -2.90 28.17 -10.41
C VAL A 480 -1.41 27.91 -10.57
N GLY A 481 -0.79 27.21 -9.61
CA GLY A 481 0.57 26.73 -9.74
C GLY A 481 0.59 25.40 -10.48
N VAL A 482 1.49 25.21 -11.44
CA VAL A 482 1.66 23.94 -12.16
C VAL A 482 3.12 23.51 -12.10
N LEU A 483 3.38 22.33 -11.54
CA LEU A 483 4.68 21.67 -11.66
C LEU A 483 4.70 20.82 -12.92
N THR A 484 5.60 21.13 -13.84
CA THR A 484 5.89 20.30 -15.02
C THR A 484 7.24 19.65 -14.80
N ILE A 485 7.31 18.33 -14.83
CA ILE A 485 8.53 17.56 -14.53
C ILE A 485 8.70 16.37 -15.47
N HIS A 486 9.93 16.11 -15.88
CA HIS A 486 10.29 15.01 -16.76
C HIS A 486 10.58 13.71 -16.00
N HIS A 487 10.16 12.56 -16.55
CA HIS A 487 10.28 11.24 -15.90
C HIS A 487 11.74 10.80 -15.65
N ALA A 488 12.72 11.36 -16.35
CA ALA A 488 14.13 11.11 -16.02
C ALA A 488 14.55 11.63 -14.61
N LEU A 489 13.74 12.49 -13.98
CA LEU A 489 14.01 13.05 -12.65
C LEU A 489 13.26 12.35 -11.51
N TYR A 490 12.27 11.51 -11.82
CA TYR A 490 11.43 10.88 -10.80
C TYR A 490 10.96 9.50 -11.25
N ASP A 491 10.40 8.73 -10.33
CA ASP A 491 9.65 7.52 -10.59
C ASP A 491 8.39 7.48 -9.70
N GLY A 492 7.58 6.43 -9.83
CA GLY A 492 6.35 6.27 -9.04
C GLY A 492 6.56 6.39 -7.52
N TRP A 493 7.75 6.06 -7.04
CA TRP A 493 8.11 6.15 -5.63
C TRP A 493 8.52 7.57 -5.22
N SER A 494 9.49 8.15 -5.95
CA SER A 494 10.11 9.44 -5.59
C SER A 494 9.23 10.66 -5.85
N ILE A 495 8.21 10.57 -6.71
CA ILE A 495 7.28 11.69 -6.93
C ILE A 495 6.49 12.04 -5.66
N SER A 496 6.13 11.03 -4.87
CA SER A 496 5.45 11.20 -3.58
C SER A 496 6.39 11.84 -2.54
N LEU A 497 7.67 11.48 -2.55
CA LEU A 497 8.69 12.08 -1.69
C LEU A 497 8.91 13.56 -2.04
N LEU A 498 9.06 13.87 -3.34
CA LEU A 498 9.20 15.24 -3.83
C LEU A 498 8.00 16.10 -3.46
N ARG A 499 6.78 15.54 -3.58
CA ARG A 499 5.54 16.21 -3.19
C ARG A 499 5.52 16.50 -1.69
N SER A 500 5.92 15.54 -0.85
CA SER A 500 6.02 15.74 0.60
C SER A 500 6.97 16.89 0.92
N ASP A 501 8.17 16.88 0.33
CA ASP A 501 9.19 17.90 0.57
C ASP A 501 8.71 19.30 0.13
N LEU A 502 7.96 19.39 -0.98
CA LEU A 502 7.36 20.64 -1.45
C LEU A 502 6.31 21.17 -0.47
N PHE A 503 5.44 20.31 0.06
CA PHE A 503 4.43 20.72 1.04
C PHE A 503 5.05 21.08 2.39
N ASP A 504 6.05 20.34 2.86
CA ASP A 504 6.77 20.68 4.08
C ASP A 504 7.41 22.06 3.95
N THR A 505 8.03 22.35 2.80
CA THR A 505 8.55 23.70 2.48
C THR A 505 7.42 24.74 2.46
N TYR A 506 6.28 24.44 1.83
CA TYR A 506 5.12 25.33 1.77
C TYR A 506 4.53 25.69 3.15
N TYR A 507 4.55 24.74 4.08
CA TYR A 507 4.07 24.94 5.46
C TYR A 507 5.16 25.44 6.41
N GLY A 508 6.41 25.60 5.95
CA GLY A 508 7.55 26.03 6.78
C GLY A 508 8.02 24.94 7.76
N ARG A 509 7.81 23.67 7.42
CA ARG A 509 8.27 22.52 8.19
C ARG A 509 9.69 22.11 7.77
N PRO A 510 10.45 21.42 8.65
CA PRO A 510 11.74 20.86 8.27
C PRO A 510 11.59 19.84 7.12
N VAL A 511 12.37 20.02 6.06
CA VAL A 511 12.45 19.05 4.96
C VAL A 511 13.43 17.94 5.33
N SER A 512 13.08 16.69 4.98
CA SER A 512 13.94 15.54 5.22
C SER A 512 15.26 15.65 4.45
N GLN A 513 16.38 15.27 5.06
CA GLN A 513 17.63 15.13 4.31
C GLN A 513 17.56 13.86 3.46
N ARG A 514 17.60 14.05 2.14
CA ARG A 514 17.50 12.98 1.14
C ARG A 514 18.90 12.52 0.72
N PRO A 515 19.16 11.22 0.54
CA PRO A 515 20.39 10.73 -0.09
C PRO A 515 20.53 11.25 -1.53
N SER A 516 21.76 11.54 -1.96
CA SER A 516 22.02 11.99 -3.33
C SER A 516 21.92 10.83 -4.32
N PHE A 517 21.36 11.10 -5.50
CA PHE A 517 21.27 10.14 -6.60
C PHE A 517 22.64 9.63 -7.06
N ARG A 518 23.73 10.38 -6.78
CA ARG A 518 25.10 9.95 -7.04
C ARG A 518 25.47 8.63 -6.37
N GLY A 519 24.88 8.31 -5.21
CA GLY A 519 25.10 7.03 -4.54
C GLY A 519 24.70 5.83 -5.39
N LEU A 520 23.61 5.96 -6.16
CA LEU A 520 23.21 4.93 -7.12
C LEU A 520 24.21 4.83 -8.28
N ILE A 521 24.65 5.96 -8.83
CA ILE A 521 25.62 5.97 -9.95
C ILE A 521 26.96 5.36 -9.53
N GLN A 522 27.45 5.67 -8.33
CA GLN A 522 28.66 5.07 -7.76
C GLN A 522 28.49 3.56 -7.56
N HIS A 523 27.32 3.14 -7.07
CA HIS A 523 27.00 1.72 -6.95
C HIS A 523 27.04 1.02 -8.31
N LEU A 524 26.40 1.56 -9.35
CA LEU A 524 26.41 0.99 -10.70
C LEU A 524 27.81 0.91 -11.31
N ALA A 525 28.64 1.93 -11.12
CA ALA A 525 30.01 1.92 -11.59
C ALA A 525 30.90 0.86 -10.91
N SER A 526 30.53 0.38 -9.72
CA SER A 526 31.21 -0.73 -9.05
C SER A 526 30.81 -2.11 -9.58
N HIS A 527 29.78 -2.20 -10.42
CA HIS A 527 29.30 -3.47 -10.96
C HIS A 527 30.20 -4.02 -12.06
N ASP A 528 30.39 -5.33 -12.02
CA ASP A 528 31.03 -6.06 -13.11
C ASP A 528 30.03 -6.24 -14.27
N MET A 529 30.09 -5.33 -15.24
CA MET A 529 29.22 -5.38 -16.42
C MET A 529 29.39 -6.67 -17.22
N ALA A 530 30.56 -7.31 -17.22
CA ALA A 530 30.75 -8.58 -17.92
C ALA A 530 29.92 -9.71 -17.30
N LYS A 531 29.79 -9.73 -15.96
CA LYS A 531 28.88 -10.67 -15.27
C LYS A 531 27.42 -10.39 -15.60
N THR A 532 27.02 -9.13 -15.65
CA THR A 532 25.65 -8.74 -16.02
C THR A 532 25.31 -9.15 -17.45
N VAL A 533 26.22 -8.90 -18.40
CA VAL A 533 26.05 -9.36 -19.80
C VAL A 533 25.97 -10.88 -19.88
N ALA A 534 26.86 -11.60 -19.19
CA ALA A 534 26.84 -13.07 -19.16
C ALA A 534 25.55 -13.62 -18.54
N PHE A 535 25.05 -13.00 -17.46
CA PHE A 535 23.78 -13.38 -16.84
C PHE A 535 22.62 -13.29 -17.84
N TRP A 536 22.49 -12.15 -18.52
CA TRP A 536 21.41 -11.93 -19.48
C TRP A 536 21.52 -12.80 -20.73
N ALA A 537 22.73 -12.99 -21.26
CA ALA A 537 22.97 -13.91 -22.36
C ALA A 537 22.56 -15.35 -22.01
N ASN A 538 22.80 -15.78 -20.76
CA ASN A 538 22.37 -17.09 -20.28
C ASN A 538 20.86 -17.17 -20.02
N TYR A 539 20.27 -16.16 -19.37
CA TYR A 539 18.84 -16.10 -19.06
C TYR A 539 17.97 -16.13 -20.33
N LEU A 540 18.41 -15.42 -21.38
CA LEU A 540 17.73 -15.36 -22.67
C LEU A 540 18.29 -16.36 -23.70
N ALA A 541 19.14 -17.30 -23.29
CA ALA A 541 19.71 -18.29 -24.20
C ALA A 541 18.59 -19.07 -24.93
N GLY A 542 18.66 -19.07 -26.26
CA GLY A 542 17.66 -19.71 -27.13
C GLY A 542 16.25 -19.13 -27.03
N ALA A 543 16.07 -17.94 -26.45
CA ALA A 543 14.79 -17.25 -26.48
C ALA A 543 14.46 -16.84 -27.93
N PRO A 544 13.21 -17.04 -28.38
CA PRO A 544 12.80 -16.48 -29.67
C PRO A 544 12.81 -14.94 -29.60
N PRO A 545 12.90 -14.25 -30.75
CA PRO A 545 12.55 -12.84 -30.80
C PRO A 545 11.16 -12.61 -30.23
N THR A 546 10.98 -11.52 -29.50
CA THR A 546 9.72 -11.15 -28.86
C THR A 546 8.59 -11.16 -29.89
N PRO A 547 7.40 -11.73 -29.57
CA PRO A 547 6.30 -11.75 -30.51
C PRO A 547 5.83 -10.34 -30.83
N CYS A 548 6.10 -9.87 -32.06
CA CYS A 548 5.54 -8.64 -32.60
C CYS A 548 4.02 -8.73 -32.60
N LEU A 549 3.33 -8.15 -31.61
CA LEU A 549 1.87 -8.13 -31.56
C LEU A 549 1.29 -7.39 -32.76
N SER A 550 2.06 -6.49 -33.37
CA SER A 550 1.72 -5.84 -34.65
C SER A 550 1.59 -6.81 -35.82
N ASP A 551 2.15 -8.03 -35.74
CA ASP A 551 1.94 -9.07 -36.75
C ASP A 551 0.58 -9.77 -36.60
N LEU A 552 -0.07 -9.65 -35.43
CA LEU A 552 -1.39 -10.26 -35.14
C LEU A 552 -2.56 -9.37 -35.56
N VAL A 553 -2.31 -8.06 -35.77
CA VAL A 553 -3.32 -7.10 -36.18
C VAL A 553 -3.03 -6.68 -37.63
N PRO A 554 -3.94 -6.91 -38.59
CA PRO A 554 -3.72 -6.42 -39.95
C PRO A 554 -3.61 -4.89 -39.94
N PRO A 555 -2.67 -4.29 -40.70
CA PRO A 555 -2.42 -2.85 -40.67
C PRO A 555 -3.72 -2.11 -40.95
N SER A 556 -4.24 -1.41 -39.93
CA SER A 556 -5.47 -0.64 -40.09
C SER A 556 -5.15 0.65 -40.84
N SER A 557 -6.02 1.06 -41.75
CA SER A 557 -5.91 2.32 -42.48
C SER A 557 -6.35 3.52 -41.63
N CYS A 558 -6.02 3.55 -40.34
CA CYS A 558 -6.26 4.70 -39.48
C CYS A 558 -5.02 5.62 -39.57
N PRO A 559 -5.09 6.75 -40.28
CA PRO A 559 -3.93 7.59 -40.58
C PRO A 559 -3.49 8.48 -39.41
N GLU A 560 -4.23 8.47 -38.29
CA GLU A 560 -3.96 9.31 -37.12
C GLU A 560 -3.57 8.39 -35.95
N PRO A 561 -2.33 8.45 -35.44
CA PRO A 561 -1.96 7.79 -34.18
C PRO A 561 -2.81 8.40 -33.07
N ASN A 562 -3.75 7.62 -32.55
CA ASN A 562 -4.58 8.01 -31.42
C ASN A 562 -4.33 7.00 -30.31
N ASP A 563 -3.63 7.44 -29.27
CA ASP A 563 -3.41 6.68 -28.05
C ASP A 563 -4.74 6.33 -27.42
N LEU A 564 -4.92 5.06 -27.05
CA LEU A 564 -6.08 4.62 -26.30
C LEU A 564 -5.68 3.98 -24.99
N SER A 565 -6.49 4.26 -23.97
CA SER A 565 -6.43 3.59 -22.69
C SER A 565 -7.71 2.80 -22.43
N LEU A 566 -7.56 1.58 -21.92
CA LEU A 566 -8.64 0.75 -21.41
C LEU A 566 -8.41 0.48 -19.93
N ALA A 567 -9.48 0.51 -19.13
CA ALA A 567 -9.41 0.23 -17.70
C ALA A 567 -10.40 -0.87 -17.32
N THR A 568 -9.96 -1.82 -16.50
CA THR A 568 -10.81 -2.89 -15.94
C THR A 568 -10.38 -3.24 -14.51
N HIS A 569 -11.18 -4.08 -13.85
CA HIS A 569 -10.92 -4.55 -12.49
C HIS A 569 -11.14 -6.06 -12.39
N ALA A 570 -10.16 -6.78 -11.85
CA ALA A 570 -10.25 -8.21 -11.55
C ALA A 570 -10.33 -8.43 -10.04
N ALA A 571 -11.41 -9.06 -9.56
CA ALA A 571 -11.56 -9.41 -8.14
C ALA A 571 -10.81 -10.70 -7.81
N LEU A 572 -9.87 -10.65 -6.86
CA LEU A 572 -8.95 -11.75 -6.54
C LEU A 572 -9.06 -12.18 -5.07
N ARG A 573 -10.28 -12.27 -4.52
CA ARG A 573 -10.52 -12.37 -3.06
C ARG A 573 -9.85 -13.56 -2.35
N ARG A 574 -9.65 -14.69 -3.04
CA ARG A 574 -9.03 -15.91 -2.49
C ARG A 574 -7.55 -16.04 -2.80
N LEU A 575 -7.03 -15.22 -3.71
CA LEU A 575 -5.67 -15.37 -4.22
C LEU A 575 -4.60 -14.90 -3.21
N PRO A 576 -4.78 -13.82 -2.42
CA PRO A 576 -3.81 -13.38 -1.41
C PRO A 576 -3.47 -14.43 -0.34
N SER A 577 -4.42 -15.27 0.08
CA SER A 577 -4.13 -16.36 1.02
C SER A 577 -3.35 -17.49 0.35
N VAL A 578 -3.73 -17.87 -0.87
CA VAL A 578 -3.06 -18.94 -1.64
C VAL A 578 -1.62 -18.58 -2.00
N ILE A 579 -1.37 -17.35 -2.48
CA ILE A 579 -0.01 -16.93 -2.89
C ILE A 579 0.97 -16.85 -1.72
N ARG A 580 0.47 -16.54 -0.51
CA ARG A 580 1.30 -16.52 0.71
C ARG A 580 1.83 -17.90 1.07
N GLY A 581 0.97 -18.93 1.04
CA GLY A 581 1.39 -20.31 1.29
C GLY A 581 2.38 -20.86 0.25
N LEU A 582 2.46 -20.24 -0.93
CA LEU A 582 3.35 -20.65 -2.03
C LEU A 582 4.68 -19.87 -2.07
N GLY A 583 4.85 -18.85 -1.23
CA GLY A 583 6.03 -17.98 -1.25
C GLY A 583 6.14 -17.07 -2.48
N VAL A 584 5.02 -16.73 -3.13
CA VAL A 584 5.00 -15.93 -4.36
C VAL A 584 4.24 -14.62 -4.17
N THR A 585 4.61 -13.59 -4.94
CA THR A 585 3.99 -12.26 -4.86
C THR A 585 2.83 -12.09 -5.85
N MET A 586 1.92 -11.15 -5.56
CA MET A 586 0.82 -10.80 -6.48
C MET A 586 1.37 -10.32 -7.84
N SER A 587 2.47 -9.57 -7.85
CA SER A 587 3.15 -9.17 -9.10
C SER A 587 3.58 -10.37 -9.93
N THR A 588 4.09 -11.44 -9.31
CA THR A 588 4.47 -12.67 -10.01
C THR A 588 3.25 -13.35 -10.64
N VAL A 589 2.09 -13.35 -9.96
CA VAL A 589 0.86 -13.88 -10.54
C VAL A 589 0.39 -13.05 -11.73
N VAL A 590 0.47 -11.71 -11.63
CA VAL A 590 0.12 -10.81 -12.73
C VAL A 590 1.04 -11.03 -13.94
N LEU A 591 2.35 -11.16 -13.74
CA LEU A 591 3.31 -11.44 -14.81
C LEU A 591 3.02 -12.78 -15.49
N LEU A 592 2.75 -13.84 -14.72
CA LEU A 592 2.38 -15.13 -15.31
C LEU A 592 1.05 -15.04 -16.06
N SER A 593 0.08 -14.29 -15.54
CA SER A 593 -1.22 -14.09 -16.19
C SER A 593 -1.07 -13.35 -17.52
N TRP A 594 -0.21 -12.35 -17.60
CA TRP A 594 0.10 -11.65 -18.84
C TRP A 594 0.85 -12.55 -19.83
N ALA A 595 1.83 -13.33 -19.36
CA ALA A 595 2.50 -14.33 -20.18
C ALA A 595 1.52 -15.35 -20.77
N MET A 596 0.51 -15.79 -19.99
CA MET A 596 -0.54 -16.71 -20.45
C MET A 596 -1.46 -16.04 -21.48
N ALA A 597 -1.77 -14.76 -21.34
CA ALA A 597 -2.52 -14.01 -22.34
C ALA A 597 -1.74 -13.91 -23.66
N LEU A 598 -0.46 -13.55 -23.61
CA LEU A 598 0.42 -13.54 -24.77
C LEU A 598 0.57 -14.94 -25.40
N GLN A 599 0.71 -15.99 -24.58
CA GLN A 599 0.75 -17.38 -25.04
C GLN A 599 -0.51 -17.73 -25.85
N HIS A 600 -1.69 -17.38 -25.32
CA HIS A 600 -2.96 -17.65 -25.95
C HIS A 600 -3.12 -16.94 -27.30
N HIS A 601 -2.70 -15.67 -27.40
CA HIS A 601 -2.87 -14.86 -28.61
C HIS A 601 -1.78 -15.10 -29.67
N THR A 602 -0.56 -15.44 -29.26
CA THR A 602 0.58 -15.66 -30.18
C THR A 602 0.75 -17.13 -30.57
N ASN A 603 0.09 -18.06 -29.85
CA ASN A 603 0.28 -19.51 -29.96
C ASN A 603 1.75 -19.95 -29.81
N ARG A 604 2.55 -19.19 -29.02
CA ARG A 604 3.96 -19.49 -28.73
C ARG A 604 4.10 -20.05 -27.31
N HIS A 605 5.05 -20.96 -27.12
CA HIS A 605 5.33 -21.57 -25.81
C HIS A 605 6.51 -20.93 -25.07
N ASP A 606 7.29 -20.06 -25.70
CA ASP A 606 8.37 -19.31 -25.04
C ASP A 606 8.08 -17.83 -25.25
N ILE A 607 7.65 -17.17 -24.17
CA ILE A 607 7.16 -15.80 -24.17
C ILE A 607 8.18 -14.92 -23.49
N VAL A 608 8.52 -13.80 -24.13
CA VAL A 608 9.33 -12.73 -23.57
C VAL A 608 8.51 -11.44 -23.64
N PHE A 609 8.59 -10.59 -22.63
CA PHE A 609 7.97 -9.26 -22.58
C PHE A 609 8.70 -8.39 -21.55
N GLY A 610 8.47 -7.09 -21.54
CA GLY A 610 9.04 -6.15 -20.58
C GLY A 610 8.43 -6.28 -19.17
N GLN A 611 9.25 -6.11 -18.14
CA GLN A 611 8.77 -5.87 -16.79
C GLN A 611 9.49 -4.68 -16.18
N VAL A 612 8.73 -3.82 -15.49
CA VAL A 612 9.28 -2.70 -14.74
C VAL A 612 9.71 -3.16 -13.33
N LEU A 613 10.93 -2.81 -12.95
CA LEU A 613 11.46 -2.98 -11.60
C LEU A 613 11.70 -1.62 -10.94
N ALA A 614 11.21 -1.44 -9.71
CA ALA A 614 11.38 -0.19 -8.97
C ALA A 614 12.79 0.02 -8.42
N ASN A 615 13.54 -1.07 -8.23
CA ASN A 615 14.93 -1.08 -7.73
C ASN A 615 15.20 -0.35 -6.40
N ARG A 616 14.16 -0.03 -5.62
CA ARG A 616 14.24 0.53 -4.25
C ARG A 616 14.78 -0.45 -3.19
N ASN A 617 15.28 -1.59 -3.61
CA ASN A 617 15.87 -2.64 -2.78
C ASN A 617 17.32 -2.98 -3.19
N LEU A 618 17.93 -2.20 -4.10
CA LEU A 618 19.35 -2.31 -4.39
C LEU A 618 20.19 -2.02 -3.14
N ASP A 619 21.44 -2.49 -3.15
CA ASP A 619 22.37 -2.33 -2.02
C ASP A 619 23.02 -0.94 -2.02
N VAL A 620 22.17 0.09 -1.93
CA VAL A 620 22.52 1.51 -1.89
C VAL A 620 21.91 2.10 -0.63
N ASP A 621 22.71 2.84 0.13
CA ASP A 621 22.25 3.42 1.40
C ASP A 621 21.13 4.45 1.19
N GLY A 622 20.04 4.30 1.93
CA GLY A 622 18.86 5.15 1.86
C GLY A 622 18.16 5.23 0.49
N ILE A 623 18.31 4.24 -0.38
CA ILE A 623 17.71 4.26 -1.73
C ILE A 623 16.18 4.42 -1.72
N ASP A 624 15.49 3.98 -0.67
CA ASP A 624 14.05 4.15 -0.47
C ASP A 624 13.64 5.61 -0.20
N GLN A 625 14.57 6.46 0.23
CA GLN A 625 14.38 7.89 0.46
C GLN A 625 15.00 8.78 -0.62
N MET A 626 15.64 8.20 -1.63
CA MET A 626 16.36 8.92 -2.69
C MET A 626 15.38 9.53 -3.71
N LEU A 627 15.60 10.79 -4.10
CA LEU A 627 14.88 11.41 -5.22
C LEU A 627 15.58 11.07 -6.54
N GLY A 628 14.82 10.64 -7.54
CA GLY A 628 15.36 10.26 -8.86
C GLY A 628 14.66 9.07 -9.47
N CYS A 629 14.83 8.90 -10.78
CA CYS A 629 14.35 7.75 -11.54
C CYS A 629 15.24 6.54 -11.30
N THR A 630 14.79 5.61 -10.47
CA THR A 630 15.49 4.36 -10.16
C THR A 630 14.90 3.14 -10.86
N VAL A 631 13.81 3.33 -11.61
CA VAL A 631 13.18 2.23 -12.33
C VAL A 631 14.09 1.69 -13.42
N SER A 632 13.91 0.42 -13.75
CA SER A 632 14.48 -0.16 -14.95
C SER A 632 13.50 -1.13 -15.60
N GLU A 633 13.57 -1.19 -16.92
CA GLU A 633 12.78 -2.10 -17.73
C GLU A 633 13.66 -3.25 -18.19
N VAL A 634 13.23 -4.49 -17.92
CA VAL A 634 14.03 -5.67 -18.20
C VAL A 634 13.17 -6.80 -18.77
N PRO A 635 13.75 -7.74 -19.54
CA PRO A 635 12.97 -8.86 -20.06
C PRO A 635 12.46 -9.81 -18.97
N CYS A 636 11.21 -10.21 -19.10
CA CYS A 636 10.56 -11.29 -18.38
C CYS A 636 10.33 -12.46 -19.34
N ARG A 637 10.94 -13.62 -19.07
CA ARG A 637 10.82 -14.81 -19.91
C ARG A 637 10.02 -15.89 -19.19
N VAL A 638 8.98 -16.41 -19.84
CA VAL A 638 8.14 -17.48 -19.33
C VAL A 638 8.04 -18.59 -20.37
N LYS A 639 8.50 -19.79 -19.99
CA LYS A 639 8.41 -21.00 -20.82
C LYS A 639 7.19 -21.82 -20.43
N PHE A 640 6.45 -22.26 -21.44
CA PHE A 640 5.27 -23.09 -21.32
C PHE A 640 5.53 -24.54 -21.74
N ASP A 641 6.18 -25.28 -20.85
CA ASP A 641 6.36 -26.74 -20.91
C ASP A 641 5.14 -27.49 -20.34
N THR A 642 4.70 -28.56 -20.99
CA THR A 642 3.54 -29.36 -20.59
C THR A 642 3.73 -30.09 -19.25
N GLU A 643 4.97 -30.32 -18.81
CA GLU A 643 5.26 -31.05 -17.57
C GLU A 643 5.23 -30.17 -16.30
N MET A 644 5.35 -28.83 -16.44
CA MET A 644 5.40 -27.92 -15.29
C MET A 644 4.01 -27.41 -14.88
N SER A 645 3.67 -27.61 -13.60
CA SER A 645 2.45 -27.05 -13.00
C SER A 645 2.48 -25.52 -12.90
N ILE A 646 1.31 -24.90 -12.76
CA ILE A 646 1.19 -23.45 -12.56
C ILE A 646 1.94 -22.98 -11.30
N VAL A 647 1.93 -23.78 -10.24
CA VAL A 647 2.59 -23.44 -8.98
C VAL A 647 4.11 -23.42 -9.15
N GLU A 648 4.68 -24.44 -9.79
CA GLU A 648 6.12 -24.51 -10.06
C GLU A 648 6.58 -23.34 -10.95
N ARG A 649 5.75 -22.95 -11.92
CA ARG A 649 6.03 -21.79 -12.78
C ARG A 649 6.02 -20.47 -12.01
N LEU A 650 5.07 -20.29 -11.09
CA LEU A 650 5.04 -19.10 -10.22
C LEU A 650 6.29 -19.05 -9.34
N GLN A 651 6.71 -20.18 -8.78
CA GLN A 651 7.92 -20.27 -7.96
C GLN A 651 9.19 -20.00 -8.77
N GLN A 652 9.29 -20.57 -9.97
CA GLN A 652 10.39 -20.32 -10.90
C GLN A 652 10.45 -18.84 -11.30
N LEU A 653 9.32 -18.24 -11.65
CA LEU A 653 9.24 -16.83 -12.03
C LEU A 653 9.62 -15.92 -10.86
N GLN A 654 9.19 -16.25 -9.64
CA GLN A 654 9.60 -15.55 -8.41
C GLN A 654 11.11 -15.65 -8.18
N ALA A 655 11.71 -16.84 -8.35
CA ALA A 655 13.14 -17.05 -8.22
C ALA A 655 13.94 -16.26 -9.29
N ASN A 656 13.48 -16.28 -10.53
CA ASN A 656 14.09 -15.52 -11.63
C ASN A 656 14.11 -14.02 -11.32
N ARG A 657 13.02 -13.45 -10.81
CA ARG A 657 12.97 -12.03 -10.41
C ARG A 657 14.01 -11.68 -9.35
N THR A 658 14.23 -12.56 -8.37
CA THR A 658 15.28 -12.38 -7.36
C THR A 658 16.68 -12.40 -8.00
N SER A 659 16.93 -13.29 -8.96
CA SER A 659 18.21 -13.36 -9.68
C SER A 659 18.48 -12.14 -10.58
N ILE A 660 17.42 -11.56 -11.17
CA ILE A 660 17.53 -10.37 -12.03
C ILE A 660 17.96 -9.12 -11.25
N GLN A 661 17.64 -9.03 -9.95
CA GLN A 661 17.83 -7.81 -9.17
C GLN A 661 19.27 -7.28 -9.19
N GLY A 662 20.29 -8.14 -9.18
CA GLY A 662 21.70 -7.74 -9.27
C GLY A 662 22.17 -7.33 -10.68
N HIS A 663 21.30 -7.44 -11.67
CA HIS A 663 21.59 -7.29 -13.10
C HIS A 663 20.56 -6.40 -13.82
N CYS A 664 19.71 -5.69 -13.07
CA CYS A 664 18.52 -5.02 -13.59
C CYS A 664 18.76 -3.69 -14.32
N MET A 665 19.94 -3.08 -14.16
CA MET A 665 20.25 -1.74 -14.69
C MET A 665 21.10 -1.86 -15.96
N ILE A 666 20.45 -2.27 -17.05
CA ILE A 666 21.07 -2.44 -18.38
C ILE A 666 20.37 -1.55 -19.40
N ASN A 667 21.07 -1.21 -20.48
CA ASN A 667 20.45 -0.58 -21.65
C ASN A 667 20.01 -1.68 -22.62
N SER A 668 18.72 -2.03 -22.65
CA SER A 668 18.17 -3.07 -23.54
C SER A 668 18.31 -2.75 -25.03
N ASP A 669 18.42 -1.47 -25.38
CA ASP A 669 18.51 -0.98 -26.76
C ASP A 669 19.94 -0.86 -27.29
N ASP A 670 20.94 -1.24 -26.49
CA ASP A 670 22.32 -1.30 -26.97
C ASP A 670 22.50 -2.44 -27.98
N HIS A 671 22.22 -2.16 -29.25
CA HIS A 671 22.37 -3.10 -30.34
C HIS A 671 23.80 -3.64 -30.48
N ALA A 672 24.83 -2.87 -30.14
CA ALA A 672 26.21 -3.35 -30.20
C ALA A 672 26.41 -4.49 -29.19
N THR A 673 25.86 -4.32 -27.99
CA THR A 673 25.90 -5.34 -26.95
C THR A 673 24.94 -6.50 -27.23
N TRP A 674 23.68 -6.23 -27.59
CA TRP A 674 22.61 -7.22 -27.61
C TRP A 674 22.21 -7.75 -28.98
N SER A 675 22.92 -7.41 -30.06
CA SER A 675 22.65 -7.93 -31.42
C SER A 675 22.57 -9.47 -31.50
N HIS A 676 23.24 -10.17 -30.59
CA HIS A 676 23.24 -11.63 -30.49
C HIS A 676 22.11 -12.20 -29.60
N VAL A 677 21.31 -11.34 -28.94
CA VAL A 677 20.19 -11.70 -28.06
C VAL A 677 18.95 -10.89 -28.43
N PRO A 678 18.24 -11.22 -29.55
CA PRO A 678 17.10 -10.43 -30.02
C PRO A 678 15.95 -10.29 -29.01
N ALA A 679 15.83 -11.25 -28.08
CA ALA A 679 14.84 -11.22 -26.99
C ALA A 679 15.08 -10.11 -25.95
N MET A 680 16.19 -9.37 -26.03
CA MET A 680 16.37 -8.14 -25.26
C MET A 680 15.45 -7.01 -25.71
N GLN A 681 14.99 -7.06 -26.96
CA GLN A 681 14.07 -6.08 -27.53
C GLN A 681 12.66 -6.62 -27.44
N PHE A 682 11.83 -6.01 -26.60
CA PHE A 682 10.44 -6.39 -26.43
C PHE A 682 9.49 -5.27 -26.85
N ASP A 683 8.28 -5.67 -27.26
CA ASP A 683 7.26 -4.79 -27.84
C ASP A 683 6.03 -4.64 -26.94
N THR A 684 6.01 -5.33 -25.80
CA THR A 684 5.02 -5.15 -24.74
C THR A 684 5.70 -5.00 -23.41
N ASP A 685 5.12 -4.20 -22.52
CA ASP A 685 5.62 -4.01 -21.17
C ASP A 685 4.51 -4.20 -20.11
N LEU A 686 4.91 -4.64 -18.93
CA LEU A 686 4.04 -4.76 -17.77
C LEU A 686 4.65 -4.09 -16.53
N ALA A 687 3.93 -3.09 -16.03
CA ALA A 687 4.22 -2.41 -14.78
C ALA A 687 3.23 -2.84 -13.68
N PHE A 688 3.73 -3.23 -12.51
CA PHE A 688 2.90 -3.49 -11.33
C PHE A 688 3.15 -2.41 -10.26
N HIS A 689 2.23 -1.47 -10.14
CA HIS A 689 2.29 -0.35 -9.18
C HIS A 689 1.63 -0.77 -7.88
N ARG A 690 2.25 -0.58 -6.71
CA ARG A 690 1.52 -0.74 -5.44
C ARG A 690 0.94 0.60 -5.04
N SER A 691 -0.22 0.60 -4.40
CA SER A 691 -1.01 1.80 -4.14
C SER A 691 -0.27 2.96 -3.48
N HIS A 692 0.92 2.82 -2.88
CA HIS A 692 1.75 3.96 -2.46
C HIS A 692 2.30 4.83 -3.61
N ASP A 693 2.37 4.30 -4.83
CA ASP A 693 2.71 5.09 -6.03
C ASP A 693 1.62 6.15 -6.33
N LEU A 694 0.42 6.00 -5.75
CA LEU A 694 -0.72 6.90 -5.91
C LEU A 694 -1.56 7.08 -4.61
N ALA A 695 -1.05 6.69 -3.43
CA ALA A 695 -1.80 6.74 -2.18
C ALA A 695 -1.80 8.18 -1.70
N MET A 696 -2.76 8.90 -2.28
CA MET A 696 -3.23 10.19 -1.87
C MET A 696 -3.52 10.14 -0.36
N ASP A 697 -2.90 11.06 0.37
CA ASP A 697 -3.54 11.61 1.56
C ASP A 697 -4.92 12.15 1.11
N ASP A 698 -6.01 11.64 1.70
CA ASP A 698 -7.41 11.97 1.36
C ASP A 698 -7.73 13.49 1.48
N ASN A 699 -6.76 14.28 1.96
CA ASN A 699 -6.85 15.71 2.19
C ASN A 699 -6.44 16.59 0.99
N VAL A 700 -6.07 16.01 -0.14
CA VAL A 700 -5.66 16.76 -1.35
C VAL A 700 -6.39 16.15 -2.55
N LYS A 701 -7.61 16.61 -2.82
CA LYS A 701 -8.28 16.28 -4.08
C LYS A 701 -7.46 16.87 -5.23
N ILE A 702 -6.91 16.01 -6.10
CA ILE A 702 -6.62 16.43 -7.48
C ILE A 702 -7.98 16.58 -8.16
N ASN A 703 -8.62 17.74 -7.98
CA ASN A 703 -9.63 18.16 -8.94
C ASN A 703 -8.88 18.51 -10.22
N GLY A 704 -9.22 17.87 -11.33
CA GLY A 704 -8.63 18.15 -12.64
C GLY A 704 -7.90 16.96 -13.26
N GLY A 705 -8.66 16.09 -13.94
CA GLY A 705 -8.39 15.61 -15.31
C GLY A 705 -7.01 15.12 -15.74
N CYS A 706 -6.07 14.78 -14.84
CA CYS A 706 -4.73 14.32 -15.22
C CYS A 706 -4.53 12.80 -15.07
N ASN A 707 -5.62 12.03 -15.04
CA ASN A 707 -5.62 10.57 -14.97
C ASN A 707 -5.98 9.87 -16.30
N ASP A 708 -6.38 10.62 -17.33
CA ASP A 708 -7.00 10.06 -18.53
C ASP A 708 -6.06 9.91 -19.73
N THR A 709 -4.82 10.39 -19.65
CA THR A 709 -3.80 10.11 -20.67
C THR A 709 -2.61 9.42 -20.02
N TYR A 710 -2.67 8.09 -19.99
CA TYR A 710 -1.45 7.29 -20.06
C TYR A 710 -0.65 7.82 -21.27
N PRO A 711 0.65 8.12 -21.13
CA PRO A 711 1.44 8.65 -22.23
C PRO A 711 1.39 7.71 -23.44
N ALA A 712 1.71 8.25 -24.63
CA ALA A 712 1.79 7.50 -25.87
C ALA A 712 2.55 6.19 -25.66
N ALA A 713 1.96 5.08 -26.11
CA ALA A 713 2.50 3.76 -25.88
C ALA A 713 3.88 3.67 -26.56
N VAL A 714 4.94 3.59 -25.75
CA VAL A 714 6.33 3.42 -26.22
C VAL A 714 6.46 2.03 -26.81
N TYR A 715 5.78 1.08 -26.15
CA TYR A 715 5.55 -0.27 -26.59
C TYR A 715 4.22 -0.39 -27.35
N ALA A 716 4.02 -1.48 -28.11
CA ALA A 716 2.74 -1.72 -28.79
C ALA A 716 1.58 -1.84 -27.79
N ILE A 717 1.84 -2.49 -26.66
CA ILE A 717 0.91 -2.54 -25.52
C ILE A 717 1.69 -2.38 -24.22
N GLU A 718 1.23 -1.45 -23.38
CA GLU A 718 1.71 -1.26 -22.01
C GLU A 718 0.60 -1.60 -21.03
N VAL A 719 0.87 -2.50 -20.09
CA VAL A 719 -0.10 -2.92 -19.08
C VAL A 719 0.35 -2.47 -17.70
N ALA A 720 -0.45 -1.62 -17.07
CA ALA A 720 -0.24 -1.17 -15.71
C ALA A 720 -1.26 -1.76 -14.76
N VAL A 721 -0.78 -2.41 -13.71
CA VAL A 721 -1.64 -3.11 -12.74
C VAL A 721 -1.43 -2.53 -11.36
N THR A 722 -2.52 -2.19 -10.68
CA THR A 722 -2.51 -1.64 -9.31
C THR A 722 -3.35 -2.50 -8.38
N PRO A 723 -2.87 -2.91 -7.20
CA PRO A 723 -3.67 -3.66 -6.25
C PRO A 723 -4.81 -2.80 -5.70
N THR A 724 -5.97 -3.41 -5.53
CA THR A 724 -7.13 -2.83 -4.86
C THR A 724 -7.46 -3.63 -3.62
N THR A 725 -8.36 -3.11 -2.78
CA THR A 725 -8.86 -3.82 -1.59
C THR A 725 -9.52 -5.17 -1.91
N SER A 726 -9.97 -5.40 -3.14
CA SER A 726 -10.66 -6.62 -3.55
C SER A 726 -10.00 -7.40 -4.68
N GLY A 727 -8.84 -6.94 -5.18
CA GLY A 727 -8.13 -7.57 -6.29
C GLY A 727 -7.11 -6.64 -6.95
N VAL A 728 -7.21 -6.45 -8.27
CA VAL A 728 -6.34 -5.56 -9.04
C VAL A 728 -7.14 -4.73 -10.04
N ALA A 729 -6.77 -3.46 -10.18
CA ALA A 729 -7.15 -2.59 -11.29
C ALA A 729 -6.10 -2.73 -12.39
N ILE A 730 -6.54 -2.84 -13.63
CA ILE A 730 -5.68 -3.03 -14.80
C ILE A 730 -5.98 -1.88 -15.76
N ARG A 731 -4.95 -1.17 -16.17
CA ARG A 731 -4.99 -0.17 -17.25
C ARG A 731 -4.07 -0.64 -18.36
N ALA A 732 -4.54 -0.61 -19.59
CA ALA A 732 -3.73 -0.91 -20.75
C ALA A 732 -3.69 0.31 -21.68
N ALA A 733 -2.51 0.71 -22.11
CA ALA A 733 -2.29 1.72 -23.14
C ALA A 733 -1.78 1.03 -24.41
N TYR A 734 -2.27 1.47 -25.58
CA TYR A 734 -1.84 0.90 -26.86
C TYR A 734 -1.97 1.93 -27.98
N ASP A 735 -1.12 1.77 -28.99
CA ASP A 735 -1.14 2.55 -30.23
C ASP A 735 -2.01 1.82 -31.27
N ARG A 736 -3.08 2.46 -31.78
CA ARG A 736 -3.95 1.88 -32.81
C ARG A 736 -3.27 1.60 -34.15
N SER A 737 -2.13 2.24 -34.41
CA SER A 737 -1.38 2.09 -35.64
C SER A 737 -0.40 0.92 -35.63
N ARG A 738 -0.18 0.30 -34.46
CA ARG A 738 0.71 -0.84 -34.21
C ARG A 738 -0.09 -1.99 -33.62
#